data_AF-A0AB36H3U5-F1
#
_entry.id   AF-A0AB36H3U5-F1
#
_cell.length_a   1.000
_cell.length_b   1.000
_cell.length_c   1.000
_cell.angle_alpha   90.00
_cell.angle_beta   90.00
_cell.angle_gamma   90.00
#
_symmetry.space_group_name_H-M   'P 1'
#
loop_
_entity.id
_entity.type
_entity.pdbx_description
1 polymer ?
#
loop_
_entity_poly.entity_id
_entity_poly.type
_entity_poly.pdbx_seq_one_letter_code
_entity_poly.pdbx_strand_id
1 'polypeptide(L)'
;MVQTATAPARTRAALRALLAAFASLAVILIPLGSAHAAGRLVIESGHVDAFNVTAEGDALKLDLKEDVTGSHKTHAAEDVELHVKSAALKDLPKGVPGAPKAYWLPITQDQNLLWPGWDTLGVKGTGFDESIKLKFDKVEGPGAIHLFGQGSLSGIEPLLAGGGTQLKAGAIRDQKFAAHTHAHWVFTKPGVYTLTLHAEGRKGGKKVSSNKATYTFTVGDEFKGKADAKAEKPAPAPAPAPAPAPAPKDSTTPEKPSDTAPTAAAPTPKDSSAPAAPANPAPADKPKPRTSTPKAKAPEKPAAPAPKAKAKAKAKAKAKAAAPAKEAKTPAKHAAPAAPAMPEAPAKEEPKAPVCTATEVVRDATQDEVKAATSTSKAKVGGSYTIPANTHVHPNWVFSKPGTYKLKIRQSVKGKDGKSYSDTSTLTFNVGSSSGATSGHFDFGSRFENGKLISSIKDDRKSPAQWVDPSSISFGLGNAAKAKAPAGIEFIAPAGSDVWMIGSTQAPSVPWVGANSMHPSIIQNTTGEITQTLVSASGPGNVGVFTSGNFGQIVGQKWYSSTAGSGSSVSAAKDRKSAKIGQIFKDGKGYKIVDLKGKTEDGADCDLSADQIVEAGGSADYAKSVTGDAPAGGSASDLPRTGAEVTGLAGTAAALIIVGAGTAVARRRFQ
;
A
#
# COMPACT_ATOMS: atom_id res chain seq x y z
N MET A 1 -27.90 60.60 40.32
CA MET A 1 -28.14 60.93 41.74
C MET A 1 -29.44 60.24 42.17
N VAL A 2 -29.56 59.91 43.47
CA VAL A 2 -30.78 59.39 44.15
C VAL A 2 -31.17 57.92 43.84
N GLN A 3 -30.59 57.02 44.63
CA GLN A 3 -31.23 55.83 45.24
C GLN A 3 -32.47 56.27 46.07
N THR A 4 -33.47 55.49 46.53
CA THR A 4 -33.64 54.04 46.82
C THR A 4 -35.11 53.80 47.26
N ALA A 5 -35.64 52.58 47.13
CA ALA A 5 -36.52 51.89 48.13
C ALA A 5 -36.98 50.52 47.56
N THR A 6 -36.43 49.36 47.96
CA THR A 6 -36.75 48.51 49.14
C THR A 6 -38.18 47.96 49.24
N ALA A 7 -38.28 46.62 49.35
CA ALA A 7 -39.49 45.81 49.51
C ALA A 7 -39.63 45.23 50.94
N PRO A 8 -40.76 44.57 51.26
CA PRO A 8 -40.79 43.34 52.07
C PRO A 8 -41.44 42.16 51.29
N ALA A 9 -40.99 40.89 51.35
CA ALA A 9 -41.03 39.91 52.46
C ALA A 9 -42.48 39.48 52.85
N ARG A 10 -42.85 38.19 53.06
CA ARG A 10 -42.10 36.90 53.10
C ARG A 10 -43.06 35.67 53.10
N THR A 11 -42.55 34.51 52.63
CA THR A 11 -42.79 33.10 53.06
C THR A 11 -44.09 32.30 52.83
N ARG A 12 -43.87 30.96 52.71
CA ARG A 12 -44.76 29.77 52.76
C ARG A 12 -45.55 29.44 51.48
N ALA A 13 -45.75 28.19 51.05
CA ALA A 13 -45.02 26.92 51.08
C ALA A 13 -45.98 25.84 50.51
N ALA A 14 -45.52 25.07 49.51
CA ALA A 14 -45.92 23.69 49.19
C ALA A 14 -47.36 23.33 48.69
N LEU A 15 -47.36 22.67 47.52
CA LEU A 15 -48.11 21.43 47.20
C LEU A 15 -49.62 21.49 46.83
N ARG A 16 -49.96 21.30 45.54
CA ARG A 16 -50.54 20.06 44.96
C ARG A 16 -50.96 20.22 43.49
N ALA A 17 -50.88 19.11 42.76
CA ALA A 17 -50.85 19.00 41.30
C ALA A 17 -52.21 18.88 40.58
N LEU A 18 -52.16 19.06 39.25
CA LEU A 18 -52.97 18.40 38.20
C LEU A 18 -54.48 18.73 38.09
N LEU A 19 -54.92 19.38 36.99
CA LEU A 19 -55.36 18.68 35.76
C LEU A 19 -55.62 19.62 34.54
N ALA A 20 -55.53 19.03 33.34
CA ALA A 20 -56.29 19.33 32.11
C ALA A 20 -56.30 20.74 31.45
N ALA A 21 -55.44 20.88 30.43
CA ALA A 21 -55.76 21.30 29.06
C ALA A 21 -56.90 22.30 28.76
N PHE A 22 -56.54 23.41 28.09
CA PHE A 22 -57.10 23.74 26.78
C PHE A 22 -56.03 24.41 25.90
N ALA A 23 -56.01 24.08 24.60
CA ALA A 23 -55.05 24.63 23.65
C ALA A 23 -55.56 25.95 23.05
N SER A 24 -54.64 26.84 22.69
CA SER A 24 -54.92 27.95 21.76
C SER A 24 -53.70 28.13 20.86
N LEU A 25 -53.90 27.76 19.59
CA LEU A 25 -52.84 27.60 18.59
C LEU A 25 -52.59 28.94 17.89
N ALA A 26 -51.56 29.67 18.32
CA ALA A 26 -51.05 30.81 17.55
C ALA A 26 -50.15 30.29 16.42
N VAL A 27 -50.73 30.13 15.22
CA VAL A 27 -49.96 29.77 14.02
C VAL A 27 -49.15 30.99 13.57
N ILE A 28 -47.88 31.05 13.98
CA ILE A 28 -46.92 31.96 13.36
C ILE A 28 -46.56 31.37 11.99
N LEU A 29 -47.13 31.93 10.92
CA LEU A 29 -46.66 31.71 9.56
C LEU A 29 -45.27 32.36 9.42
N ILE A 30 -44.22 31.62 9.82
CA ILE A 30 -42.89 31.88 9.29
C ILE A 30 -42.95 31.40 7.83
N PRO A 31 -42.78 32.27 6.81
CA PRO A 31 -42.51 31.76 5.48
C PRO A 31 -41.22 30.97 5.59
N LEU A 32 -41.32 29.65 5.39
CA LEU A 32 -40.18 28.81 5.08
C LEU A 32 -39.61 29.35 3.76
N GLY A 33 -38.74 30.34 3.87
CA GLY A 33 -37.97 30.85 2.75
C GLY A 33 -37.34 29.64 2.10
N SER A 34 -37.59 29.45 0.81
CA SER A 34 -37.00 28.37 0.05
C SER A 34 -35.50 28.44 0.27
N ALA A 35 -34.97 27.49 1.03
CA ALA A 35 -33.54 27.33 1.15
C ALA A 35 -33.07 27.13 -0.29
N HIS A 36 -32.39 28.13 -0.85
CA HIS A 36 -31.64 27.95 -2.07
C HIS A 36 -30.73 26.76 -1.79
N ALA A 37 -30.99 25.64 -2.46
CA ALA A 37 -30.10 24.50 -2.39
C ALA A 37 -28.73 25.04 -2.80
N ALA A 38 -27.77 25.00 -1.88
CA ALA A 38 -26.39 25.28 -2.24
C ALA A 38 -26.05 24.25 -3.33
N GLY A 39 -25.76 24.73 -4.53
CA GLY A 39 -25.49 23.85 -5.66
C GLY A 39 -24.33 22.93 -5.29
N ARG A 40 -24.46 21.64 -5.59
CA ARG A 40 -23.41 20.65 -5.30
C ARG A 40 -22.09 21.09 -5.92
N LEU A 41 -20.99 20.80 -5.23
CA LEU A 41 -19.66 20.94 -5.81
C LEU A 41 -19.51 19.93 -6.95
N VAL A 42 -19.49 20.39 -8.19
CA VAL A 42 -19.26 19.53 -9.36
C VAL A 42 -17.75 19.34 -9.54
N ILE A 43 -17.27 18.11 -9.34
CA ILE A 43 -15.88 17.73 -9.60
C ILE A 43 -15.86 16.87 -10.85
N GLU A 44 -15.24 17.40 -11.91
CA GLU A 44 -15.20 16.76 -13.24
C GLU A 44 -13.80 16.33 -13.70
N SER A 45 -12.76 16.71 -12.94
CA SER A 45 -11.38 16.32 -13.19
C SER A 45 -10.52 16.45 -11.95
N GLY A 46 -9.48 15.62 -11.85
CA GLY A 46 -8.51 15.63 -10.75
C GLY A 46 -8.72 14.53 -9.71
N HIS A 47 -7.87 14.55 -8.68
CA HIS A 47 -7.78 13.54 -7.64
C HIS A 47 -8.95 13.62 -6.63
N VAL A 48 -9.64 12.50 -6.44
CA VAL A 48 -10.71 12.35 -5.45
C VAL A 48 -10.64 10.98 -4.78
N ASP A 49 -10.44 10.94 -3.47
CA ASP A 49 -10.79 9.79 -2.64
C ASP A 49 -12.32 9.82 -2.43
N ALA A 50 -13.03 9.20 -3.39
CA ALA A 50 -14.48 9.13 -3.35
C ALA A 50 -14.96 8.45 -2.06
N PHE A 51 -14.25 7.43 -1.56
CA PHE A 51 -14.55 6.81 -0.26
C PHE A 51 -13.40 7.06 0.72
N ASN A 52 -13.46 8.17 1.47
CA ASN A 52 -12.48 8.49 2.50
C ASN A 52 -12.98 7.97 3.86
N VAL A 53 -12.19 7.11 4.52
CA VAL A 53 -12.53 6.48 5.80
C VAL A 53 -11.55 6.90 6.88
N THR A 54 -12.07 7.56 7.92
CA THR A 54 -11.29 8.05 9.07
C THR A 54 -11.85 7.51 10.38
N ALA A 55 -11.02 7.37 11.41
CA ALA A 55 -11.51 7.10 12.76
C ALA A 55 -11.86 8.40 13.51
N GLU A 56 -13.06 8.48 14.06
CA GLU A 56 -13.50 9.56 14.95
C GLU A 56 -13.79 8.98 16.34
N GLY A 57 -12.77 8.95 17.20
CA GLY A 57 -12.84 8.32 18.51
C GLY A 57 -13.01 6.79 18.41
N ASP A 58 -14.17 6.29 18.81
CA ASP A 58 -14.55 4.87 18.72
C ASP A 58 -15.45 4.55 17.50
N ALA A 59 -15.78 5.55 16.68
CA ALA A 59 -16.54 5.39 15.45
C ALA A 59 -15.63 5.44 14.21
N LEU A 60 -16.12 4.89 13.10
CA LEU A 60 -15.62 5.21 11.76
C LEU A 60 -16.48 6.33 11.16
N LYS A 61 -15.89 7.15 10.31
CA LYS A 61 -16.59 8.08 9.44
C LYS A 61 -16.27 7.75 7.99
N LEU A 62 -17.27 7.91 7.13
CA LEU A 62 -17.17 7.81 5.68
C LEU A 62 -17.60 9.15 5.08
N ASP A 63 -16.69 9.81 4.39
CA ASP A 63 -16.94 11.05 3.66
C ASP A 63 -16.21 11.04 2.31
N LEU A 64 -16.19 12.17 1.60
CA LEU A 64 -15.41 12.37 0.37
C LEU A 64 -14.21 13.25 0.68
N LYS A 65 -13.03 12.91 0.15
CA LYS A 65 -11.83 13.76 0.21
C LYS A 65 -11.32 14.06 -1.20
N GLU A 66 -10.97 15.31 -1.47
CA GLU A 66 -10.54 15.79 -2.78
C GLU A 66 -9.39 16.78 -2.66
N ASP A 67 -8.63 16.93 -3.75
CA ASP A 67 -7.48 17.85 -3.84
C ASP A 67 -7.66 18.93 -4.93
N VAL A 68 -8.84 19.01 -5.54
CA VAL A 68 -9.19 19.87 -6.68
C VAL A 68 -9.47 21.32 -6.24
N THR A 69 -10.24 21.52 -5.17
CA THR A 69 -10.52 22.86 -4.61
C THR A 69 -9.47 23.31 -3.59
N GLY A 70 -8.64 22.39 -3.13
CA GLY A 70 -7.52 22.61 -2.23
C GLY A 70 -7.06 21.29 -1.61
N SER A 71 -5.85 21.25 -1.05
CA SER A 71 -5.29 20.00 -0.53
C SER A 71 -6.15 19.39 0.59
N HIS A 72 -6.49 18.10 0.41
CA HIS A 72 -7.18 17.22 1.34
C HIS A 72 -8.48 17.81 1.91
N LYS A 73 -9.24 18.49 1.07
CA LYS A 73 -10.56 19.02 1.40
C LYS A 73 -11.56 17.88 1.56
N THR A 74 -12.33 17.89 2.65
CA THR A 74 -13.38 16.91 2.89
C THR A 74 -14.77 17.52 2.76
N HIS A 75 -15.70 16.75 2.22
CA HIS A 75 -17.09 17.12 1.98
C HIS A 75 -18.01 15.96 2.36
N ALA A 76 -19.28 16.22 2.68
CA ALA A 76 -20.27 15.15 2.67
C ALA A 76 -20.43 14.61 1.25
N ALA A 77 -20.70 13.31 1.09
CA ALA A 77 -20.84 12.68 -0.21
C ALA A 77 -21.99 13.28 -1.04
N GLU A 78 -23.04 13.69 -0.34
CA GLU A 78 -24.26 14.27 -0.88
C GLU A 78 -24.06 15.69 -1.42
N ASP A 79 -23.09 16.45 -0.88
CA ASP A 79 -22.78 17.83 -1.29
C ASP A 79 -21.98 17.90 -2.60
N VAL A 80 -21.58 16.75 -3.17
CA VAL A 80 -20.69 16.64 -4.32
C VAL A 80 -21.38 15.93 -5.48
N GLU A 81 -21.13 16.40 -6.71
CA GLU A 81 -21.41 15.70 -7.95
C GLU A 81 -20.09 15.24 -8.58
N LEU A 82 -19.94 13.93 -8.79
CA LEU A 82 -18.77 13.33 -9.43
C LEU A 82 -19.01 13.16 -10.92
N HIS A 83 -18.57 14.15 -11.71
CA HIS A 83 -18.88 14.21 -13.14
C HIS A 83 -17.86 13.45 -14.00
N VAL A 84 -18.35 12.51 -14.80
CA VAL A 84 -17.59 11.70 -15.75
C VAL A 84 -17.87 12.22 -17.16
N LYS A 85 -16.96 13.08 -17.65
CA LYS A 85 -17.05 13.76 -18.94
C LYS A 85 -17.22 12.80 -20.13
N SER A 86 -17.81 13.28 -21.22
CA SER A 86 -17.86 12.60 -22.52
C SER A 86 -16.48 12.27 -23.09
N ALA A 87 -15.44 13.01 -22.70
CA ALA A 87 -14.05 12.67 -23.02
C ALA A 87 -13.60 11.28 -22.50
N ALA A 88 -14.26 10.74 -21.47
CA ALA A 88 -14.00 9.39 -20.95
C ALA A 88 -14.59 8.26 -21.81
N LEU A 89 -15.47 8.56 -22.79
CA LEU A 89 -16.06 7.56 -23.67
C LEU A 89 -15.00 7.00 -24.63
N LYS A 90 -14.59 5.74 -24.43
CA LYS A 90 -13.59 5.05 -25.25
C LYS A 90 -14.15 3.75 -25.83
N ASP A 91 -13.63 3.36 -26.98
CA ASP A 91 -13.76 1.99 -27.49
C ASP A 91 -12.81 1.09 -26.69
N LEU A 92 -13.33 0.01 -26.13
CA LEU A 92 -12.64 -0.89 -25.20
C LEU A 92 -12.38 -2.25 -25.87
N PRO A 93 -11.16 -2.81 -25.77
CA PRO A 93 -10.85 -4.13 -26.34
C PRO A 93 -11.72 -5.27 -25.78
N LYS A 94 -11.89 -6.32 -26.60
CA LYS A 94 -12.64 -7.53 -26.22
C LYS A 94 -12.07 -8.14 -24.93
N GLY A 95 -12.96 -8.44 -23.97
CA GLY A 95 -12.59 -8.98 -22.65
C GLY A 95 -12.43 -7.91 -21.56
N VAL A 96 -12.40 -6.62 -21.91
CA VAL A 96 -12.49 -5.53 -20.95
C VAL A 96 -13.95 -5.34 -20.50
N PRO A 97 -14.25 -5.22 -19.20
CA PRO A 97 -15.60 -4.93 -18.72
C PRO A 97 -16.16 -3.64 -19.35
N GLY A 98 -17.36 -3.71 -19.90
CA GLY A 98 -18.00 -2.60 -20.64
C GLY A 98 -17.64 -2.49 -22.13
N ALA A 99 -16.84 -3.40 -22.69
CA ALA A 99 -16.63 -3.48 -24.14
C ALA A 99 -17.94 -3.72 -24.92
N PRO A 100 -18.06 -3.23 -26.18
CA PRO A 100 -17.00 -2.62 -26.99
C PRO A 100 -16.79 -1.12 -26.77
N LYS A 101 -17.66 -0.42 -26.04
CA LYS A 101 -17.58 1.04 -25.86
C LYS A 101 -18.24 1.47 -24.55
N ALA A 102 -17.52 2.21 -23.72
CA ALA A 102 -18.04 2.71 -22.44
C ALA A 102 -17.24 3.93 -21.94
N TYR A 103 -17.78 4.61 -20.93
CA TYR A 103 -17.09 5.69 -20.23
C TYR A 103 -16.10 5.08 -19.25
N TRP A 104 -14.80 5.31 -19.47
CA TRP A 104 -13.73 4.67 -18.72
C TRP A 104 -12.79 5.71 -18.09
N LEU A 105 -12.61 5.59 -16.78
CA LEU A 105 -11.62 6.35 -16.02
C LEU A 105 -10.40 5.44 -15.76
N PRO A 106 -9.19 5.84 -16.20
CA PRO A 106 -7.98 5.03 -16.03
C PRO A 106 -7.48 4.99 -14.58
N ILE A 107 -6.82 3.88 -14.19
CA ILE A 107 -6.11 3.78 -12.90
C ILE A 107 -4.91 4.73 -12.81
N THR A 108 -4.28 5.06 -13.94
CA THR A 108 -3.29 6.14 -14.03
C THR A 108 -4.01 7.46 -14.29
N GLN A 109 -3.74 8.50 -13.49
CA GLN A 109 -4.43 9.78 -13.60
C GLN A 109 -4.33 10.42 -15.00
N ASP A 110 -5.49 10.65 -15.63
CA ASP A 110 -5.64 11.60 -16.74
C ASP A 110 -6.12 12.92 -16.15
N GLN A 111 -5.34 13.99 -16.30
CA GLN A 111 -5.64 15.31 -15.71
C GLN A 111 -6.91 15.95 -16.27
N ASN A 112 -7.38 15.52 -17.45
CA ASN A 112 -8.62 16.01 -18.04
C ASN A 112 -9.87 15.29 -17.49
N LEU A 113 -9.69 14.18 -16.78
CA LEU A 113 -10.77 13.31 -16.30
C LEU A 113 -10.81 13.26 -14.77
N LEU A 114 -11.98 12.88 -14.24
CA LEU A 114 -12.13 12.56 -12.82
C LEU A 114 -11.25 11.34 -12.49
N TRP A 115 -10.55 11.36 -11.36
CA TRP A 115 -9.74 10.23 -10.90
C TRP A 115 -10.19 9.77 -9.50
N PRO A 116 -11.22 8.91 -9.41
CA PRO A 116 -11.82 8.50 -8.14
C PRO A 116 -11.16 7.26 -7.53
N GLY A 117 -10.98 7.28 -6.22
CA GLY A 117 -10.36 6.22 -5.40
C GLY A 117 -10.97 6.09 -4.01
N TRP A 118 -10.22 5.52 -3.07
CA TRP A 118 -10.55 5.45 -1.65
C TRP A 118 -9.31 5.54 -0.77
N ASP A 119 -9.47 6.09 0.43
CA ASP A 119 -8.42 6.22 1.45
C ASP A 119 -8.91 5.64 2.78
N THR A 120 -8.08 4.77 3.38
CA THR A 120 -8.27 4.21 4.72
C THR A 120 -7.07 4.47 5.64
N LEU A 121 -6.11 5.30 5.22
CA LEU A 121 -4.96 5.75 6.02
C LEU A 121 -5.39 6.51 7.28
N GLY A 122 -6.54 7.20 7.23
CA GLY A 122 -7.16 7.87 8.37
C GLY A 122 -7.58 6.96 9.54
N VAL A 123 -7.50 5.63 9.36
CA VAL A 123 -7.73 4.62 10.41
C VAL A 123 -6.41 4.21 11.10
N LYS A 124 -5.26 4.42 10.46
CA LYS A 124 -3.97 3.89 10.92
C LYS A 124 -3.52 4.49 12.26
N GLY A 125 -3.11 3.63 13.18
CA GLY A 125 -2.61 4.03 14.50
C GLY A 125 -3.69 4.47 15.51
N THR A 126 -4.97 4.33 15.18
CA THR A 126 -6.10 4.79 16.01
C THR A 126 -6.71 3.68 16.90
N GLY A 127 -6.10 2.48 16.91
CA GLY A 127 -6.56 1.30 17.65
C GLY A 127 -7.60 0.45 16.93
N PHE A 128 -7.99 0.84 15.71
CA PHE A 128 -8.75 0.01 14.78
C PHE A 128 -7.84 -0.98 14.03
N ASP A 129 -8.41 -2.11 13.61
CA ASP A 129 -7.79 -3.02 12.65
C ASP A 129 -7.60 -2.27 11.31
N GLU A 130 -6.44 -2.42 10.66
CA GLU A 130 -6.16 -1.76 9.37
C GLU A 130 -7.00 -2.31 8.19
N SER A 131 -7.78 -3.37 8.40
CA SER A 131 -8.70 -3.93 7.39
C SER A 131 -10.07 -3.25 7.44
N ILE A 132 -10.45 -2.63 6.32
CA ILE A 132 -11.70 -1.89 6.15
C ILE A 132 -12.46 -2.45 4.95
N LYS A 133 -13.77 -2.66 5.10
CA LYS A 133 -14.66 -3.16 4.05
C LYS A 133 -15.66 -2.09 3.66
N LEU A 134 -15.62 -1.65 2.41
CA LEU A 134 -16.63 -0.76 1.84
C LEU A 134 -17.78 -1.62 1.30
N LYS A 135 -18.98 -1.48 1.89
CA LYS A 135 -20.17 -2.25 1.54
C LYS A 135 -21.18 -1.42 0.76
N PHE A 136 -21.36 -1.74 -0.51
CA PHE A 136 -22.30 -1.09 -1.40
C PHE A 136 -23.73 -1.56 -1.09
N ASP A 137 -24.43 -0.85 -0.22
CA ASP A 137 -25.82 -1.13 0.16
C ASP A 137 -26.76 -0.99 -1.05
N LYS A 138 -26.54 0.05 -1.87
CA LYS A 138 -27.36 0.39 -3.03
C LYS A 138 -26.48 0.84 -4.18
N VAL A 139 -26.79 0.37 -5.39
CA VAL A 139 -26.16 0.82 -6.64
C VAL A 139 -27.28 0.97 -7.67
N GLU A 140 -27.51 2.18 -8.15
CA GLU A 140 -28.53 2.50 -9.15
C GLU A 140 -27.94 3.31 -10.30
N GLY A 141 -28.56 3.20 -11.47
CA GLY A 141 -28.20 3.95 -12.67
C GLY A 141 -28.64 3.23 -13.95
N PRO A 142 -28.44 3.85 -15.13
CA PRO A 142 -28.94 3.35 -16.40
C PRO A 142 -28.15 2.16 -16.97
N GLY A 143 -26.91 1.96 -16.54
CA GLY A 143 -26.01 0.89 -17.00
C GLY A 143 -25.31 0.16 -15.86
N ALA A 144 -24.33 -0.67 -16.20
CA ALA A 144 -23.45 -1.30 -15.22
C ALA A 144 -22.30 -0.34 -14.85
N ILE A 145 -21.83 -0.45 -13.60
CA ILE A 145 -20.56 0.14 -13.17
C ILE A 145 -19.60 -1.03 -12.92
N HIS A 146 -18.39 -0.96 -13.48
CA HIS A 146 -17.31 -1.90 -13.16
C HIS A 146 -16.17 -1.17 -12.45
N LEU A 147 -15.62 -1.83 -11.43
CA LEU A 147 -14.48 -1.39 -10.63
C LEU A 147 -13.44 -2.51 -10.61
N PHE A 148 -12.25 -2.23 -11.13
CA PHE A 148 -11.17 -3.21 -11.19
C PHE A 148 -9.78 -2.56 -11.15
N GLY A 149 -8.81 -3.31 -10.63
CA GLY A 149 -7.41 -2.93 -10.57
C GLY A 149 -6.66 -3.43 -11.79
N GLN A 150 -5.39 -3.08 -11.85
CA GLN A 150 -4.44 -3.72 -12.75
C GLN A 150 -3.66 -4.78 -11.99
N GLY A 151 -3.72 -6.02 -12.47
CA GLY A 151 -2.90 -7.09 -11.91
C GLY A 151 -1.41 -6.77 -12.09
N SER A 152 -0.57 -7.27 -11.18
CA SER A 152 0.81 -6.79 -10.95
C SER A 152 1.67 -6.65 -12.21
N LEU A 153 1.39 -7.42 -13.25
CA LEU A 153 2.16 -7.43 -14.50
C LEU A 153 1.28 -7.40 -15.75
N SER A 154 0.06 -7.94 -15.74
CA SER A 154 -0.93 -7.74 -16.80
C SER A 154 -2.31 -8.17 -16.32
N GLY A 155 -3.35 -7.83 -17.09
CA GLY A 155 -4.71 -8.30 -16.85
C GLY A 155 -5.52 -7.49 -15.84
N ILE A 156 -6.81 -7.79 -15.80
CA ILE A 156 -7.81 -7.16 -14.94
C ILE A 156 -7.78 -7.84 -13.58
N GLU A 157 -7.54 -7.08 -12.51
CA GLU A 157 -7.63 -7.56 -11.13
C GLU A 157 -9.04 -7.26 -10.57
N PRO A 158 -9.87 -8.28 -10.26
CA PRO A 158 -11.15 -8.06 -9.62
C PRO A 158 -10.96 -7.56 -8.18
N LEU A 159 -11.42 -6.34 -7.89
CA LEU A 159 -11.24 -5.72 -6.57
C LEU A 159 -12.38 -6.01 -5.58
N LEU A 160 -13.48 -6.62 -6.04
CA LEU A 160 -14.65 -6.93 -5.23
C LEU A 160 -14.56 -8.35 -4.66
N ALA A 161 -15.08 -8.52 -3.44
CA ALA A 161 -15.24 -9.83 -2.83
C ALA A 161 -16.09 -10.74 -3.73
N GLY A 162 -15.64 -11.99 -3.92
CA GLY A 162 -16.22 -12.93 -4.88
C GLY A 162 -15.62 -12.87 -6.30
N GLY A 163 -14.58 -12.05 -6.54
CA GLY A 163 -13.80 -12.10 -7.79
C GLY A 163 -14.47 -11.46 -9.01
N GLY A 164 -15.52 -10.66 -8.80
CA GLY A 164 -16.19 -9.90 -9.85
C GLY A 164 -15.66 -8.47 -10.00
N THR A 165 -15.95 -7.84 -11.14
CA THR A 165 -15.67 -6.41 -11.40
C THR A 165 -16.90 -5.53 -11.28
N GLN A 166 -18.11 -6.06 -11.46
CA GLN A 166 -19.34 -5.26 -11.49
C GLN A 166 -19.79 -4.86 -10.07
N LEU A 167 -19.91 -3.55 -9.83
CA LEU A 167 -20.57 -3.01 -8.65
C LEU A 167 -22.08 -3.24 -8.74
N LYS A 168 -22.64 -3.79 -7.66
CA LYS A 168 -24.07 -4.07 -7.46
C LYS A 168 -24.40 -3.94 -5.98
N ALA A 169 -25.67 -3.84 -5.64
CA ALA A 169 -26.10 -3.91 -4.24
C ALA A 169 -25.59 -5.22 -3.58
N GLY A 170 -25.04 -5.09 -2.38
CA GLY A 170 -24.35 -6.16 -1.64
C GLY A 170 -22.89 -6.41 -2.04
N ALA A 171 -22.33 -5.69 -3.03
CA ALA A 171 -20.90 -5.79 -3.34
C ALA A 171 -20.05 -5.28 -2.17
N ILE A 172 -18.85 -5.84 -2.01
CA ILE A 172 -17.90 -5.47 -0.95
C ILE A 172 -16.53 -5.23 -1.58
N ARG A 173 -15.95 -4.04 -1.37
CA ARG A 173 -14.51 -3.81 -1.59
C ARG A 173 -13.77 -4.05 -0.27
N ASP A 174 -12.92 -5.07 -0.25
CA ASP A 174 -12.17 -5.49 0.94
C ASP A 174 -10.75 -4.91 0.93
N GLN A 175 -10.54 -3.82 1.64
CA GLN A 175 -9.25 -3.15 1.76
C GLN A 175 -8.50 -3.78 2.95
N LYS A 176 -7.55 -4.68 2.66
CA LYS A 176 -6.92 -5.57 3.65
C LYS A 176 -5.96 -4.89 4.64
N PHE A 177 -5.50 -3.69 4.31
CA PHE A 177 -4.55 -2.87 5.09
C PHE A 177 -4.81 -1.39 4.79
N ALA A 178 -4.34 -0.50 5.67
CA ALA A 178 -4.57 0.93 5.55
C ALA A 178 -3.82 1.48 4.32
N ALA A 179 -4.57 2.03 3.36
CA ALA A 179 -4.06 2.44 2.06
C ALA A 179 -4.89 3.58 1.47
N HIS A 180 -4.23 4.38 0.64
CA HIS A 180 -4.88 5.18 -0.39
C HIS A 180 -4.85 4.36 -1.71
N THR A 181 -5.90 4.36 -2.52
CA THR A 181 -5.99 3.44 -3.69
C THR A 181 -6.92 3.95 -4.78
N HIS A 182 -6.46 3.88 -6.04
CA HIS A 182 -7.25 4.11 -7.25
C HIS A 182 -7.52 2.83 -8.03
N ALA A 183 -8.46 2.91 -8.97
CA ALA A 183 -8.89 1.80 -9.81
C ALA A 183 -9.35 2.28 -11.19
N HIS A 184 -9.50 1.35 -12.12
CA HIS A 184 -10.32 1.60 -13.31
C HIS A 184 -11.78 1.60 -12.93
N TRP A 185 -12.49 2.64 -13.37
CA TRP A 185 -13.95 2.72 -13.34
C TRP A 185 -14.49 2.65 -14.76
N VAL A 186 -15.54 1.86 -15.00
CA VAL A 186 -16.25 1.82 -16.28
C VAL A 186 -17.75 1.98 -16.06
N PHE A 187 -18.37 2.93 -16.73
CA PHE A 187 -19.82 3.13 -16.78
C PHE A 187 -20.33 2.82 -18.19
N THR A 188 -21.21 1.81 -18.32
CA THR A 188 -21.60 1.29 -19.64
C THR A 188 -22.65 2.12 -20.38
N LYS A 189 -23.20 3.17 -19.76
CA LYS A 189 -24.14 4.13 -20.38
C LYS A 189 -23.94 5.53 -19.77
N PRO A 190 -24.32 6.60 -20.47
CA PRO A 190 -24.46 7.92 -19.86
C PRO A 190 -25.69 7.97 -18.93
N GLY A 191 -25.70 8.93 -18.00
CA GLY A 191 -26.79 9.21 -17.08
C GLY A 191 -26.36 9.42 -15.63
N VAL A 192 -27.34 9.49 -14.73
CA VAL A 192 -27.12 9.67 -13.29
C VAL A 192 -27.04 8.31 -12.60
N TYR A 193 -26.01 8.12 -11.78
CA TYR A 193 -25.75 6.92 -10.99
C TYR A 193 -25.65 7.29 -9.50
N THR A 194 -26.22 6.46 -8.63
CA THR A 194 -26.12 6.63 -7.16
C THR A 194 -25.55 5.38 -6.51
N LEU A 195 -24.59 5.57 -5.60
CA LEU A 195 -23.96 4.51 -4.82
C LEU A 195 -24.12 4.86 -3.34
N THR A 196 -24.99 4.13 -2.63
CA THR A 196 -25.10 4.23 -1.17
C THR A 196 -24.26 3.13 -0.54
N LEU A 197 -23.35 3.49 0.37
CA LEU A 197 -22.49 2.54 1.07
C LEU A 197 -22.17 2.98 2.50
N HIS A 198 -21.59 2.04 3.26
CA HIS A 198 -20.92 2.29 4.53
C HIS A 198 -19.61 1.52 4.60
N ALA A 199 -18.68 1.97 5.45
CA ALA A 199 -17.50 1.24 5.83
C ALA A 199 -17.78 0.34 7.04
N GLU A 200 -17.22 -0.88 7.06
CA GLU A 200 -17.08 -1.72 8.24
C GLU A 200 -15.60 -1.92 8.57
N GLY A 201 -15.26 -1.81 9.86
CA GLY A 201 -13.96 -2.18 10.40
C GLY A 201 -14.12 -2.88 11.74
N ARG A 202 -13.02 -2.98 12.49
CA ARG A 202 -13.01 -3.49 13.86
C ARG A 202 -12.16 -2.64 14.78
N LYS A 203 -12.52 -2.57 16.05
CA LYS A 203 -11.74 -1.95 17.13
C LYS A 203 -11.76 -2.88 18.34
N GLY A 204 -10.61 -3.34 18.81
CA GLY A 204 -10.52 -4.32 19.92
C GLY A 204 -11.37 -5.58 19.68
N GLY A 205 -11.37 -6.11 18.45
CA GLY A 205 -12.18 -7.27 18.05
C GLY A 205 -13.67 -7.01 17.79
N LYS A 206 -14.24 -5.90 18.27
CA LYS A 206 -15.64 -5.52 18.03
C LYS A 206 -15.79 -4.93 16.64
N LYS A 207 -16.86 -5.30 15.91
CA LYS A 207 -17.22 -4.66 14.64
C LYS A 207 -17.68 -3.23 14.87
N VAL A 208 -17.29 -2.33 13.98
CA VAL A 208 -17.72 -0.92 13.95
C VAL A 208 -18.11 -0.58 12.52
N SER A 209 -19.19 0.17 12.35
CA SER A 209 -19.64 0.69 11.06
C SER A 209 -19.56 2.21 11.03
N SER A 210 -19.34 2.80 9.85
CA SER A 210 -19.46 4.24 9.65
C SER A 210 -20.92 4.69 9.53
N ASN A 211 -21.13 6.00 9.37
CA ASN A 211 -22.32 6.52 8.70
C ASN A 211 -22.49 5.88 7.31
N LYS A 212 -23.74 5.84 6.83
CA LYS A 212 -24.03 5.63 5.41
C LYS A 212 -23.84 6.95 4.66
N ALA A 213 -23.37 6.86 3.42
CA ALA A 213 -23.17 8.00 2.53
C ALA A 213 -23.62 7.61 1.11
N THR A 214 -24.19 8.56 0.36
CA THR A 214 -24.68 8.37 -1.01
C THR A 214 -23.93 9.26 -1.99
N TYR A 215 -23.12 8.62 -2.82
CA TYR A 215 -22.30 9.27 -3.84
C TYR A 215 -23.07 9.32 -5.15
N THR A 216 -23.04 10.48 -5.81
CA THR A 216 -23.74 10.67 -7.09
C THR A 216 -22.74 10.93 -8.20
N PHE A 217 -22.76 10.07 -9.22
CA PHE A 217 -21.96 10.23 -10.43
C PHE A 217 -22.88 10.63 -11.59
N THR A 218 -22.47 11.62 -12.38
CA THR A 218 -23.14 12.00 -13.63
C THR A 218 -22.23 11.66 -14.81
N VAL A 219 -22.72 10.90 -15.78
CA VAL A 219 -21.90 10.31 -16.85
C VAL A 219 -22.37 10.83 -18.21
N GLY A 220 -21.46 11.41 -19.00
CA GLY A 220 -21.78 12.17 -20.21
C GLY A 220 -22.08 13.64 -19.89
N ASP A 221 -21.47 14.55 -20.65
CA ASP A 221 -21.53 16.00 -20.43
C ASP A 221 -22.98 16.53 -20.39
N GLU A 222 -23.90 15.85 -21.09
CA GLU A 222 -25.34 16.14 -21.09
C GLU A 222 -26.04 15.86 -19.75
N PHE A 223 -25.37 15.19 -18.80
CA PHE A 223 -25.82 14.94 -17.44
C PHE A 223 -25.10 15.79 -16.37
N LYS A 224 -24.17 16.66 -16.75
CA LYS A 224 -23.49 17.58 -15.82
C LYS A 224 -24.49 18.50 -15.12
N GLY A 225 -24.35 18.65 -13.80
CA GLY A 225 -25.24 19.45 -12.95
C GLY A 225 -26.61 18.82 -12.73
N LYS A 226 -26.79 17.53 -13.08
CA LYS A 226 -28.07 16.80 -12.96
C LYS A 226 -28.06 15.75 -11.85
N ALA A 227 -27.14 15.81 -10.88
CA ALA A 227 -27.13 14.88 -9.74
C ALA A 227 -28.48 14.77 -8.99
N ASP A 228 -29.21 15.87 -8.87
CA ASP A 228 -30.53 15.93 -8.22
C ASP A 228 -31.72 15.72 -9.19
N ALA A 229 -31.45 15.54 -10.49
CA ALA A 229 -32.47 15.12 -11.43
C ALA A 229 -32.88 13.68 -11.11
N LYS A 230 -34.05 13.54 -10.47
CA LYS A 230 -34.66 12.24 -10.12
C LYS A 230 -34.52 11.27 -11.28
N ALA A 231 -33.74 10.20 -11.08
CA ALA A 231 -33.39 9.23 -12.11
C ALA A 231 -34.65 8.81 -12.89
N GLU A 232 -34.76 9.31 -14.11
CA GLU A 232 -35.94 9.09 -14.93
C GLU A 232 -35.95 7.61 -15.31
N LYS A 233 -36.93 6.89 -14.76
CA LYS A 233 -37.14 5.48 -15.07
C LYS A 233 -37.17 5.36 -16.60
N PRO A 234 -36.31 4.53 -17.23
CA PRO A 234 -36.28 4.41 -18.68
C PRO A 234 -37.70 4.21 -19.20
N ALA A 235 -38.14 5.07 -20.11
CA ALA A 235 -39.43 4.91 -20.76
C ALA A 235 -39.51 3.48 -21.30
N PRO A 236 -40.63 2.75 -21.06
CA PRO A 236 -40.78 1.42 -21.63
C PRO A 236 -40.58 1.52 -23.14
N ALA A 237 -39.75 0.63 -23.69
CA ALA A 237 -39.50 0.60 -25.13
C ALA A 237 -40.85 0.56 -25.88
N PRO A 238 -41.01 1.32 -26.98
CA PRO A 238 -42.25 1.29 -27.74
C PRO A 238 -42.56 -0.16 -28.12
N ALA A 239 -43.81 -0.57 -27.89
CA ALA A 239 -44.23 -1.94 -28.17
C ALA A 239 -43.92 -2.28 -29.64
N PRO A 240 -43.43 -3.50 -29.93
CA PRO A 240 -43.15 -3.90 -31.30
C PRO A 240 -44.42 -3.75 -32.13
N ALA A 241 -44.30 -3.12 -33.30
CA ALA A 241 -45.43 -2.92 -34.20
C ALA A 241 -46.05 -4.28 -34.56
N PRO A 242 -47.40 -4.38 -34.66
CA PRO A 242 -48.06 -5.63 -35.01
C PRO A 242 -47.58 -6.09 -36.39
N ALA A 243 -47.26 -7.39 -36.50
CA ALA A 243 -46.79 -7.98 -37.74
C ALA A 243 -47.86 -7.85 -38.86
N PRO A 244 -47.46 -7.61 -40.12
CA PRO A 244 -48.40 -7.53 -41.23
C PRO A 244 -49.10 -8.87 -41.44
N ALA A 245 -50.40 -8.83 -41.71
CA ALA A 245 -51.21 -10.01 -41.96
C ALA A 245 -50.77 -10.74 -43.25
N PRO A 246 -50.78 -12.09 -43.28
CA PRO A 246 -50.42 -12.85 -44.48
C PRO A 246 -51.50 -12.71 -45.56
N ALA A 247 -51.07 -12.45 -46.80
CA ALA A 247 -51.94 -12.51 -47.98
C ALA A 247 -52.16 -13.98 -48.41
N PRO A 248 -53.34 -14.33 -48.96
CA PRO A 248 -53.70 -15.72 -49.25
C PRO A 248 -53.31 -16.18 -50.67
N LYS A 249 -53.51 -17.50 -50.92
CA LYS A 249 -53.53 -18.26 -52.21
C LYS A 249 -52.22 -18.97 -52.59
N ASP A 250 -52.23 -20.16 -53.21
CA ASP A 250 -53.33 -21.12 -53.49
C ASP A 250 -52.78 -22.57 -53.53
N SER A 251 -53.67 -23.57 -53.46
CA SER A 251 -53.32 -25.00 -53.37
C SER A 251 -53.01 -25.69 -54.71
N THR A 252 -51.98 -26.53 -54.74
CA THR A 252 -51.91 -27.73 -55.61
C THR A 252 -51.18 -28.89 -54.90
N THR A 253 -51.89 -29.97 -54.57
CA THR A 253 -51.37 -31.29 -54.14
C THR A 253 -51.07 -32.16 -55.39
N PRO A 254 -50.23 -33.23 -55.34
CA PRO A 254 -50.66 -34.52 -54.75
C PRO A 254 -49.57 -35.42 -54.05
N GLU A 255 -50.00 -36.07 -52.96
CA GLU A 255 -49.70 -37.44 -52.42
C GLU A 255 -48.29 -38.07 -52.24
N LYS A 256 -48.29 -39.20 -51.48
CA LYS A 256 -47.19 -39.88 -50.74
C LYS A 256 -47.05 -41.37 -51.19
N PRO A 257 -45.84 -41.97 -51.26
CA PRO A 257 -45.32 -42.95 -50.24
C PRO A 257 -43.82 -42.70 -49.90
N SER A 258 -43.32 -42.84 -48.67
CA SER A 258 -43.24 -43.97 -47.71
C SER A 258 -42.06 -44.95 -47.95
N ASP A 259 -41.48 -45.43 -46.84
CA ASP A 259 -40.51 -46.53 -46.66
C ASP A 259 -39.02 -46.11 -46.85
N THR A 260 -38.00 -46.58 -46.11
CA THR A 260 -37.81 -47.85 -45.35
C THR A 260 -36.86 -47.67 -44.13
N ALA A 261 -37.02 -48.47 -43.07
CA ALA A 261 -36.07 -48.69 -41.94
C ALA A 261 -35.66 -50.19 -41.90
N PRO A 262 -34.84 -50.77 -40.98
CA PRO A 262 -34.19 -50.26 -39.74
C PRO A 262 -32.68 -50.64 -39.64
N THR A 263 -31.97 -50.61 -38.48
CA THR A 263 -31.88 -51.75 -37.52
C THR A 263 -30.97 -51.45 -36.31
N ALA A 264 -31.47 -51.70 -35.08
CA ALA A 264 -30.81 -52.07 -33.79
C ALA A 264 -29.64 -51.21 -33.20
N ALA A 265 -29.37 -51.18 -31.88
CA ALA A 265 -29.91 -51.93 -30.73
C ALA A 265 -29.92 -51.11 -29.42
N ALA A 266 -30.75 -51.51 -28.44
CA ALA A 266 -30.67 -51.14 -27.02
C ALA A 266 -30.63 -52.43 -26.16
N PRO A 267 -30.10 -52.42 -24.92
CA PRO A 267 -30.97 -52.39 -23.71
C PRO A 267 -30.30 -51.71 -22.47
N THR A 268 -30.90 -51.50 -21.28
CA THR A 268 -32.28 -51.21 -20.79
C THR A 268 -32.16 -50.64 -19.35
N PRO A 269 -32.95 -49.62 -18.94
CA PRO A 269 -33.01 -49.16 -17.55
C PRO A 269 -34.10 -49.87 -16.71
N LYS A 270 -33.89 -49.95 -15.39
CA LYS A 270 -34.83 -50.38 -14.32
C LYS A 270 -34.32 -49.81 -12.97
N ASP A 271 -35.13 -49.47 -11.97
CA ASP A 271 -36.59 -49.27 -11.88
C ASP A 271 -36.93 -48.37 -10.66
N SER A 272 -38.09 -47.71 -10.70
CA SER A 272 -38.99 -47.26 -9.60
C SER A 272 -38.45 -47.13 -8.15
N SER A 273 -38.72 -46.04 -7.38
CA SER A 273 -40.07 -45.64 -6.94
C SER A 273 -40.05 -44.36 -6.05
N ALA A 274 -41.22 -43.71 -5.89
CA ALA A 274 -41.51 -42.67 -4.88
C ALA A 274 -42.45 -43.26 -3.79
N PRO A 275 -42.70 -42.61 -2.61
CA PRO A 275 -43.66 -41.48 -2.59
C PRO A 275 -43.55 -40.43 -1.45
N ALA A 276 -44.39 -39.41 -1.57
CA ALA A 276 -45.05 -38.60 -0.52
C ALA A 276 -44.30 -37.50 0.26
N ALA A 277 -45.03 -36.39 0.48
CA ALA A 277 -44.67 -35.24 1.31
C ALA A 277 -45.56 -35.19 2.57
N PRO A 278 -45.25 -34.32 3.56
CA PRO A 278 -46.24 -33.79 4.49
C PRO A 278 -46.45 -32.27 4.35
N ALA A 279 -47.62 -31.79 4.81
CA ALA A 279 -48.10 -30.42 4.63
C ALA A 279 -47.97 -29.54 5.91
N ASN A 280 -48.24 -28.24 5.74
CA ASN A 280 -48.33 -27.21 6.79
C ASN A 280 -49.35 -27.52 7.90
N PRO A 281 -49.17 -26.86 9.07
CA PRO A 281 -50.31 -26.24 9.76
C PRO A 281 -50.10 -24.75 10.13
N ALA A 282 -51.22 -24.07 10.37
CA ALA A 282 -51.38 -22.75 11.01
C ALA A 282 -52.82 -22.69 11.59
N PRO A 283 -53.27 -21.70 12.40
CA PRO A 283 -52.59 -20.55 13.03
C PRO A 283 -52.88 -20.41 14.57
N ALA A 284 -52.71 -19.19 15.13
CA ALA A 284 -52.95 -18.74 16.52
C ALA A 284 -51.82 -19.06 17.54
N ASP A 285 -51.56 -18.25 18.59
CA ASP A 285 -52.32 -17.12 19.16
C ASP A 285 -51.42 -16.00 19.76
N LYS A 286 -52.02 -14.89 20.22
CA LYS A 286 -51.37 -13.64 20.66
C LYS A 286 -51.25 -13.53 22.19
N PRO A 287 -50.20 -12.89 22.73
CA PRO A 287 -50.45 -11.94 23.83
C PRO A 287 -49.75 -10.56 23.70
N LYS A 288 -50.33 -9.58 24.41
CA LYS A 288 -49.90 -8.16 24.51
C LYS A 288 -48.71 -7.97 25.49
N PRO A 289 -48.03 -6.80 25.50
CA PRO A 289 -46.82 -6.57 26.28
C PRO A 289 -47.10 -6.28 27.77
N ARG A 290 -46.09 -6.48 28.62
CA ARG A 290 -46.06 -5.96 29.99
C ARG A 290 -45.03 -4.84 30.15
N THR A 291 -45.43 -3.86 30.97
CA THR A 291 -44.77 -2.60 31.28
C THR A 291 -43.81 -2.70 32.45
N SER A 292 -42.65 -2.02 32.38
CA SER A 292 -42.02 -1.40 33.55
C SER A 292 -40.95 -0.35 33.17
N THR A 293 -41.32 0.93 33.18
CA THR A 293 -40.37 2.04 33.40
C THR A 293 -40.01 2.14 34.89
N PRO A 294 -38.83 2.69 35.23
CA PRO A 294 -38.86 3.98 35.94
C PRO A 294 -38.06 5.12 35.27
N LYS A 295 -38.80 6.20 35.01
CA LYS A 295 -38.42 7.64 34.93
C LYS A 295 -37.09 7.98 35.66
N ALA A 296 -35.99 8.37 34.99
CA ALA A 296 -35.70 9.61 34.24
C ALA A 296 -35.32 10.85 35.08
N LYS A 297 -34.21 11.52 34.73
CA LYS A 297 -33.98 12.96 34.94
C LYS A 297 -33.12 13.55 33.80
N ALA A 298 -33.48 14.75 33.36
CA ALA A 298 -32.91 15.45 32.20
C ALA A 298 -31.70 16.35 32.59
N PRO A 299 -30.88 16.82 31.64
CA PRO A 299 -29.62 17.52 31.93
C PRO A 299 -29.79 19.03 32.16
N GLU A 300 -28.77 19.65 32.75
CA GLU A 300 -28.66 21.08 33.01
C GLU A 300 -27.48 21.68 32.22
N LYS A 301 -27.64 22.93 31.77
CA LYS A 301 -26.71 23.78 30.98
C LYS A 301 -26.93 25.22 31.49
N PRO A 302 -26.04 26.23 31.37
CA PRO A 302 -24.69 26.25 30.77
C PRO A 302 -23.60 26.96 31.63
N ALA A 303 -22.34 26.95 31.16
CA ALA A 303 -21.48 28.14 31.11
C ALA A 303 -20.22 27.90 30.25
N ALA A 304 -19.79 28.90 29.48
CA ALA A 304 -18.41 29.02 28.99
C ALA A 304 -17.60 29.87 29.99
N PRO A 305 -16.25 29.86 29.95
CA PRO A 305 -15.60 30.92 29.17
C PRO A 305 -14.27 30.52 28.49
N ALA A 306 -13.80 31.42 27.61
CA ALA A 306 -12.44 31.47 27.07
C ALA A 306 -11.70 32.72 27.65
N PRO A 307 -10.53 33.14 27.15
CA PRO A 307 -9.23 32.46 27.17
C PRO A 307 -8.13 33.32 27.84
N LYS A 308 -6.95 32.74 28.11
CA LYS A 308 -5.61 33.37 28.32
C LYS A 308 -4.60 32.26 28.72
N ALA A 309 -3.28 32.35 28.60
CA ALA A 309 -2.31 33.06 27.77
C ALA A 309 -0.92 32.73 28.38
N LYS A 310 0.05 32.31 27.54
CA LYS A 310 1.52 32.29 27.73
C LYS A 310 2.14 32.30 29.16
N ALA A 311 2.99 31.31 29.45
CA ALA A 311 4.26 31.52 30.16
C ALA A 311 5.31 30.47 29.75
N LYS A 312 6.59 30.86 29.69
CA LYS A 312 7.76 29.98 29.50
C LYS A 312 8.42 29.72 30.87
N ALA A 313 8.97 28.53 31.11
CA ALA A 313 10.19 28.36 31.91
C ALA A 313 10.85 26.99 31.68
N LYS A 314 12.19 26.95 31.73
CA LYS A 314 13.00 25.72 31.81
C LYS A 314 13.30 25.43 33.29
N ALA A 315 13.38 24.17 33.69
CA ALA A 315 14.30 23.73 34.76
C ALA A 315 14.62 22.23 34.63
N LYS A 316 15.87 21.85 34.88
CA LYS A 316 16.30 20.46 35.09
C LYS A 316 16.35 20.19 36.60
N ALA A 317 16.00 18.97 37.05
CA ALA A 317 16.56 18.39 38.27
C ALA A 317 16.49 16.86 38.24
N LYS A 318 17.53 16.20 38.78
CA LYS A 318 17.58 14.75 39.07
C LYS A 318 17.54 14.55 40.60
N ALA A 319 16.78 13.58 41.08
CA ALA A 319 17.03 12.75 42.28
C ALA A 319 16.07 11.55 42.18
N LYS A 320 16.52 10.30 42.02
CA LYS A 320 17.18 9.35 42.96
C LYS A 320 16.24 8.85 44.07
N ALA A 321 16.21 7.52 44.23
CA ALA A 321 15.14 6.75 44.89
C ALA A 321 15.38 6.44 46.38
N ALA A 322 14.32 5.96 47.05
CA ALA A 322 14.36 5.18 48.28
C ALA A 322 13.15 4.19 48.36
N ALA A 323 13.36 3.09 49.08
CA ALA A 323 12.40 2.04 49.50
C ALA A 323 12.76 1.68 50.99
N PRO A 324 12.20 0.69 51.74
CA PRO A 324 11.31 -0.43 51.32
C PRO A 324 10.25 -0.99 52.37
N ALA A 325 9.54 -2.07 51.95
CA ALA A 325 9.23 -3.33 52.67
C ALA A 325 8.01 -3.55 53.65
N LYS A 326 7.62 -4.86 53.68
CA LYS A 326 6.65 -5.65 54.52
C LYS A 326 5.29 -5.99 53.86
N GLU A 327 4.59 -7.13 54.06
CA GLU A 327 4.88 -8.52 54.55
C GLU A 327 3.66 -9.43 54.16
N ALA A 328 3.78 -10.61 53.52
CA ALA A 328 4.16 -11.98 53.99
C ALA A 328 3.02 -12.89 54.56
N LYS A 329 2.74 -14.06 53.93
CA LYS A 329 2.54 -15.43 54.53
C LYS A 329 2.18 -16.54 53.53
N THR A 330 2.54 -17.80 53.86
CA THR A 330 2.41 -19.07 53.09
C THR A 330 1.67 -20.15 53.93
N PRO A 331 1.27 -21.34 53.40
CA PRO A 331 2.14 -22.54 53.48
C PRO A 331 1.98 -23.62 52.34
N ALA A 332 2.76 -24.70 52.43
CA ALA A 332 2.95 -25.81 51.45
C ALA A 332 1.94 -27.01 51.64
N LYS A 333 2.02 -28.22 51.03
CA LYS A 333 3.17 -29.13 50.75
C LYS A 333 2.74 -30.45 50.02
N HIS A 334 3.74 -31.24 49.53
CA HIS A 334 3.77 -32.69 49.18
C HIS A 334 3.88 -33.16 47.70
N ALA A 335 4.56 -34.31 47.49
CA ALA A 335 5.06 -34.85 46.21
C ALA A 335 5.37 -36.37 46.27
N ALA A 336 5.82 -36.95 45.13
CA ALA A 336 6.35 -38.31 44.84
C ALA A 336 5.32 -39.40 44.40
N PRO A 337 5.72 -40.52 43.70
CA PRO A 337 7.05 -40.95 43.23
C PRO A 337 7.14 -41.30 41.71
N ALA A 338 8.18 -42.04 41.26
CA ALA A 338 8.51 -42.33 39.84
C ALA A 338 8.90 -43.80 39.54
N ALA A 339 9.08 -44.10 38.22
CA ALA A 339 9.80 -45.21 37.52
C ALA A 339 8.90 -46.24 36.78
N PRO A 340 9.38 -46.98 35.73
CA PRO A 340 10.76 -47.12 35.19
C PRO A 340 10.90 -46.90 33.65
N ALA A 341 12.07 -47.21 33.08
CA ALA A 341 12.42 -47.08 31.65
C ALA A 341 12.79 -48.42 30.97
N MET A 342 12.74 -48.46 29.64
CA MET A 342 13.26 -49.51 28.74
C MET A 342 13.81 -48.86 27.44
N PRO A 343 14.70 -49.51 26.66
CA PRO A 343 15.71 -48.81 25.87
C PRO A 343 15.34 -48.50 24.42
N GLU A 344 15.92 -47.41 23.90
CA GLU A 344 15.94 -47.07 22.47
C GLU A 344 17.27 -47.54 21.83
N ALA A 345 17.22 -48.01 20.59
CA ALA A 345 18.38 -48.58 19.90
C ALA A 345 19.35 -47.49 19.41
N PRO A 346 20.68 -47.75 19.34
CA PRO A 346 21.64 -46.75 18.89
C PRO A 346 21.44 -46.42 17.41
N ALA A 347 21.16 -45.15 17.12
CA ALA A 347 21.26 -44.62 15.77
C ALA A 347 22.70 -44.76 15.26
N LYS A 348 22.87 -45.21 14.02
CA LYS A 348 24.19 -45.23 13.37
C LYS A 348 24.62 -43.78 13.11
N GLU A 349 25.83 -43.42 13.51
CA GLU A 349 26.42 -42.14 13.09
C GLU A 349 26.52 -42.12 11.55
N GLU A 350 25.96 -41.07 10.96
CA GLU A 350 26.19 -40.70 9.57
C GLU A 350 27.60 -40.10 9.48
N PRO A 351 28.46 -40.54 8.54
CA PRO A 351 29.84 -40.08 8.48
C PRO A 351 29.88 -38.58 8.19
N LYS A 352 30.48 -37.80 9.09
CA LYS A 352 30.71 -36.36 8.89
C LYS A 352 31.48 -36.16 7.58
N ALA A 353 30.94 -35.33 6.70
CA ALA A 353 31.64 -34.91 5.49
C ALA A 353 33.01 -34.28 5.86
N PRO A 354 34.08 -34.54 5.08
CA PRO A 354 35.41 -34.01 5.38
C PRO A 354 35.39 -32.48 5.36
N VAL A 355 36.08 -31.87 6.34
CA VAL A 355 36.09 -30.41 6.51
C VAL A 355 36.86 -29.76 5.36
N CYS A 356 36.14 -29.01 4.53
CA CYS A 356 36.74 -28.24 3.43
C CYS A 356 37.25 -26.89 3.94
N THR A 357 38.56 -26.66 3.85
CA THR A 357 39.23 -25.43 4.30
C THR A 357 39.56 -24.54 3.11
N ALA A 358 39.15 -23.27 3.17
CA ALA A 358 39.44 -22.28 2.12
C ALA A 358 40.89 -21.77 2.22
N THR A 359 41.64 -21.85 1.12
CA THR A 359 43.02 -21.32 1.01
C THR A 359 43.08 -20.25 -0.08
N GLU A 360 43.66 -19.09 0.20
CA GLU A 360 43.88 -18.04 -0.80
C GLU A 360 44.94 -18.48 -1.83
N VAL A 361 44.58 -18.42 -3.11
CA VAL A 361 45.46 -18.75 -4.24
C VAL A 361 45.50 -17.59 -5.23
N VAL A 362 46.61 -17.46 -5.96
CA VAL A 362 46.72 -16.51 -7.08
C VAL A 362 46.79 -17.31 -8.36
N ARG A 363 45.79 -17.14 -9.24
CA ARG A 363 45.76 -17.77 -10.58
C ARG A 363 45.66 -16.73 -11.68
N ASP A 364 45.91 -17.16 -12.91
CA ASP A 364 45.58 -16.38 -14.10
C ASP A 364 44.08 -16.12 -14.16
N ALA A 365 43.72 -14.89 -14.49
CA ALA A 365 42.35 -14.50 -14.75
C ALA A 365 41.95 -14.95 -16.16
N THR A 366 40.79 -15.57 -16.29
CA THR A 366 40.22 -15.95 -17.58
C THR A 366 39.89 -14.72 -18.42
N GLN A 367 39.77 -14.88 -19.74
CA GLN A 367 39.44 -13.76 -20.64
C GLN A 367 38.11 -13.10 -20.26
N ASP A 368 37.13 -13.85 -19.77
CA ASP A 368 35.84 -13.31 -19.33
C ASP A 368 35.94 -12.55 -18.01
N GLU A 369 36.69 -13.04 -17.02
CA GLU A 369 36.94 -12.28 -15.77
C GLU A 369 37.72 -10.98 -16.06
N VAL A 370 38.73 -11.04 -16.95
CA VAL A 370 39.47 -9.85 -17.42
C VAL A 370 38.56 -8.87 -18.13
N LYS A 371 37.74 -9.35 -19.07
CA LYS A 371 36.77 -8.53 -19.80
C LYS A 371 35.75 -7.92 -18.86
N ALA A 372 35.29 -8.65 -17.86
CA ALA A 372 34.37 -8.14 -16.85
C ALA A 372 35.02 -7.05 -15.98
N ALA A 373 36.22 -7.30 -15.43
CA ALA A 373 36.94 -6.34 -14.59
C ALA A 373 37.47 -5.10 -15.34
N THR A 374 37.69 -5.18 -16.65
CA THR A 374 38.21 -4.07 -17.48
C THR A 374 37.15 -3.36 -18.32
N SER A 375 35.95 -3.94 -18.48
CA SER A 375 34.85 -3.33 -19.25
C SER A 375 34.22 -2.17 -18.48
N THR A 376 34.72 -0.96 -18.77
CA THR A 376 34.27 0.33 -18.23
C THR A 376 32.96 0.84 -18.84
N SER A 377 32.05 -0.05 -19.24
CA SER A 377 30.72 0.36 -19.70
C SER A 377 29.93 0.93 -18.51
N LYS A 378 29.88 2.26 -18.40
CA LYS A 378 29.03 2.96 -17.43
C LYS A 378 27.58 2.57 -17.68
N ALA A 379 26.80 2.40 -16.62
CA ALA A 379 25.35 2.20 -16.72
C ALA A 379 24.74 3.30 -17.59
N LYS A 380 24.06 2.91 -18.68
CA LYS A 380 23.33 3.87 -19.51
C LYS A 380 22.05 4.21 -18.79
N VAL A 381 21.94 5.46 -18.34
CA VAL A 381 20.69 6.03 -17.82
C VAL A 381 19.99 6.85 -18.89
N GLY A 382 18.66 6.88 -18.85
CA GLY A 382 17.88 7.72 -19.74
C GLY A 382 16.46 7.90 -19.24
N GLY A 383 15.81 8.95 -19.76
CA GLY A 383 14.44 9.30 -19.47
C GLY A 383 14.27 10.39 -18.42
N SER A 384 13.15 11.09 -18.56
CA SER A 384 12.66 12.09 -17.62
C SER A 384 11.13 12.07 -17.69
N TYR A 385 10.46 12.35 -16.57
CA TYR A 385 9.01 12.49 -16.52
C TYR A 385 8.62 13.75 -15.76
N THR A 386 7.67 14.51 -16.30
CA THR A 386 7.06 15.64 -15.59
C THR A 386 5.80 15.16 -14.90
N ILE A 387 5.84 15.15 -13.57
CA ILE A 387 4.66 14.96 -12.72
C ILE A 387 3.87 16.27 -12.82
N PRO A 388 2.58 16.22 -13.22
CA PRO A 388 1.74 17.42 -13.30
C PRO A 388 1.63 18.13 -11.94
N ALA A 389 1.13 19.36 -11.96
CA ALA A 389 0.85 20.10 -10.73
C ALA A 389 -0.15 19.33 -9.84
N ASN A 390 0.01 19.44 -8.52
CA ASN A 390 -0.95 18.93 -7.53
C ASN A 390 -1.34 17.45 -7.77
N THR A 391 -0.36 16.61 -8.05
CA THR A 391 -0.51 15.20 -8.42
C THR A 391 0.22 14.29 -7.45
N HIS A 392 -0.43 13.19 -7.11
CA HIS A 392 0.13 12.05 -6.40
C HIS A 392 -0.05 10.82 -7.29
N VAL A 393 1.02 10.06 -7.56
CA VAL A 393 0.96 8.96 -8.54
C VAL A 393 1.99 7.86 -8.24
N HIS A 394 1.61 6.60 -8.46
CA HIS A 394 2.47 5.43 -8.26
C HIS A 394 2.83 4.77 -9.60
N PRO A 395 4.06 4.93 -10.10
CA PRO A 395 4.57 4.15 -11.22
C PRO A 395 4.98 2.75 -10.77
N ASN A 396 5.12 1.84 -11.73
CA ASN A 396 5.77 0.56 -11.51
C ASN A 396 7.30 0.76 -11.50
N TRP A 397 7.98 0.18 -10.51
CA TRP A 397 9.44 0.05 -10.48
C TRP A 397 9.80 -1.42 -10.67
N VAL A 398 10.70 -1.75 -11.59
CA VAL A 398 11.14 -3.14 -11.83
C VAL A 398 12.66 -3.22 -11.88
N PHE A 399 13.24 -4.15 -11.13
CA PHE A 399 14.67 -4.41 -10.99
C PHE A 399 15.01 -5.82 -11.49
N SER A 400 16.03 -5.96 -12.35
CA SER A 400 16.31 -7.23 -13.05
C SER A 400 17.21 -8.22 -12.29
N LYS A 401 17.82 -7.82 -11.18
CA LYS A 401 18.72 -8.66 -10.35
C LYS A 401 18.68 -8.22 -8.88
N PRO A 402 18.95 -9.13 -7.92
CA PRO A 402 19.13 -8.77 -6.51
C PRO A 402 20.45 -8.02 -6.30
N GLY A 403 20.55 -7.26 -5.20
CA GLY A 403 21.68 -6.41 -4.81
C GLY A 403 21.26 -4.96 -4.51
N THR A 404 22.20 -4.11 -4.10
CA THR A 404 21.91 -2.71 -3.74
C THR A 404 21.97 -1.78 -4.95
N TYR A 405 20.89 -1.05 -5.18
CA TYR A 405 20.77 -0.01 -6.20
C TYR A 405 20.82 1.38 -5.57
N LYS A 406 21.54 2.30 -6.21
CA LYS A 406 21.56 3.73 -5.88
C LYS A 406 21.16 4.53 -7.11
N LEU A 407 19.98 5.14 -7.06
CA LEU A 407 19.38 5.88 -8.16
C LEU A 407 19.41 7.37 -7.83
N LYS A 408 20.30 8.11 -8.49
CA LYS A 408 20.43 9.56 -8.34
C LYS A 408 19.47 10.25 -9.28
N ILE A 409 18.44 10.91 -8.74
CA ILE A 409 17.35 11.52 -9.49
C ILE A 409 17.38 13.03 -9.21
N ARG A 410 17.39 13.83 -10.28
CA ARG A 410 17.20 15.27 -10.22
C ARG A 410 15.71 15.57 -10.25
N GLN A 411 15.25 16.45 -9.37
CA GLN A 411 13.94 17.07 -9.45
C GLN A 411 14.14 18.53 -9.88
N SER A 412 13.33 18.99 -10.83
CA SER A 412 13.35 20.37 -11.34
C SER A 412 11.94 20.95 -11.38
N VAL A 413 11.82 22.23 -11.07
CA VAL A 413 10.54 22.98 -11.04
C VAL A 413 10.75 24.38 -11.62
N LYS A 414 9.66 25.01 -12.09
CA LYS A 414 9.65 26.43 -12.47
C LYS A 414 8.98 27.26 -11.37
N GLY A 415 9.68 28.23 -10.80
CA GLY A 415 9.17 29.18 -9.82
C GLY A 415 8.13 30.13 -10.42
N LYS A 416 7.25 30.68 -9.58
CA LYS A 416 6.34 31.77 -9.99
C LYS A 416 7.06 33.08 -10.30
N ASP A 417 8.32 33.20 -9.88
CA ASP A 417 9.25 34.26 -10.28
C ASP A 417 9.91 34.00 -11.65
N GLY A 418 9.48 32.95 -12.36
CA GLY A 418 9.96 32.56 -13.68
C GLY A 418 11.27 31.75 -13.69
N LYS A 419 11.98 31.62 -12.56
CA LYS A 419 13.27 30.93 -12.49
C LYS A 419 13.10 29.41 -12.43
N SER A 420 14.09 28.67 -12.93
CA SER A 420 14.16 27.22 -12.73
C SER A 420 14.94 26.89 -11.47
N TYR A 421 14.40 25.98 -10.66
CA TYR A 421 15.06 25.44 -9.47
C TYR A 421 15.22 23.93 -9.63
N SER A 422 16.34 23.37 -9.14
CA SER A 422 16.52 21.92 -9.12
C SER A 422 17.27 21.48 -7.88
N ASP A 423 16.96 20.28 -7.40
CA ASP A 423 17.74 19.54 -6.41
C ASP A 423 18.03 18.13 -6.94
N THR A 424 18.93 17.38 -6.30
CA THR A 424 19.30 16.03 -6.73
C THR A 424 19.62 15.13 -5.56
N SER A 425 18.75 14.15 -5.31
CA SER A 425 18.86 13.18 -4.23
C SER A 425 19.10 11.76 -4.76
N THR A 426 19.47 10.84 -3.87
CA THR A 426 19.71 9.42 -4.19
C THR A 426 18.72 8.54 -3.45
N LEU A 427 17.90 7.78 -4.17
CA LEU A 427 17.10 6.70 -3.60
C LEU A 427 17.96 5.42 -3.51
N THR A 428 17.86 4.68 -2.41
CA THR A 428 18.57 3.41 -2.21
C THR A 428 17.56 2.26 -2.12
N PHE A 429 17.71 1.25 -2.98
CA PHE A 429 16.89 0.04 -2.98
C PHE A 429 17.78 -1.19 -2.72
N ASN A 430 17.42 -2.03 -1.76
CA ASN A 430 18.10 -3.27 -1.42
C ASN A 430 17.28 -4.43 -1.99
N VAL A 431 17.63 -4.90 -3.18
CA VAL A 431 16.82 -5.85 -3.96
C VAL A 431 17.20 -7.28 -3.61
N GLY A 432 16.21 -8.17 -3.45
CA GLY A 432 16.43 -9.51 -2.89
C GLY A 432 16.71 -9.51 -1.39
N SER A 433 16.51 -8.38 -0.69
CA SER A 433 16.79 -8.22 0.74
C SER A 433 15.65 -7.48 1.43
N SER A 434 15.36 -7.87 2.67
CA SER A 434 14.42 -7.18 3.56
C SER A 434 15.06 -6.00 4.31
N SER A 435 16.30 -5.60 3.97
CA SER A 435 17.00 -4.49 4.61
C SER A 435 16.41 -3.13 4.19
N GLY A 436 15.88 -2.38 5.16
CA GLY A 436 15.23 -1.08 4.95
C GLY A 436 13.71 -1.12 5.17
N ALA A 437 13.00 -0.14 4.62
CA ALA A 437 11.55 -0.12 4.62
C ALA A 437 11.02 -1.18 3.64
N THR A 438 10.33 -2.20 4.18
CA THR A 438 9.66 -3.27 3.41
C THR A 438 8.15 -3.06 3.30
N SER A 439 7.61 -2.02 3.94
CA SER A 439 6.19 -1.66 3.87
C SER A 439 5.99 -0.19 4.21
N GLY A 440 4.84 0.35 3.78
CA GLY A 440 4.51 1.77 3.90
C GLY A 440 4.17 2.39 2.54
N HIS A 441 3.74 3.65 2.60
CA HIS A 441 3.45 4.50 1.45
C HIS A 441 4.46 5.66 1.49
N PHE A 442 5.15 5.87 0.37
CA PHE A 442 6.30 6.75 0.26
C PHE A 442 6.27 7.50 -1.07
N ASP A 443 6.26 8.83 -1.06
CA ASP A 443 6.30 9.58 -2.31
C ASP A 443 7.58 10.37 -2.47
N PHE A 444 8.31 10.13 -3.55
CA PHE A 444 9.43 10.99 -3.92
C PHE A 444 8.91 12.29 -4.55
N GLY A 445 8.95 13.36 -3.77
CA GLY A 445 8.48 14.70 -4.14
C GLY A 445 9.51 15.76 -3.79
N SER A 446 9.08 17.02 -3.71
CA SER A 446 9.95 18.11 -3.28
C SER A 446 9.21 19.08 -2.37
N ARG A 447 9.99 19.84 -1.59
CA ARG A 447 9.55 21.01 -0.85
C ARG A 447 10.26 22.24 -1.41
N PHE A 448 9.60 23.39 -1.36
CA PHE A 448 10.22 24.69 -1.63
C PHE A 448 10.40 25.44 -0.31
N GLU A 449 11.63 25.75 0.08
CA GLU A 449 11.95 26.37 1.36
C GLU A 449 13.10 27.38 1.17
N ASN A 450 12.96 28.59 1.73
CA ASN A 450 14.00 29.64 1.71
C ASN A 450 14.59 29.92 0.30
N GLY A 451 13.74 29.93 -0.73
CA GLY A 451 14.16 30.15 -2.12
C GLY A 451 14.92 28.99 -2.76
N LYS A 452 14.82 27.78 -2.21
CA LYS A 452 15.46 26.56 -2.73
C LYS A 452 14.45 25.43 -2.89
N LEU A 453 14.66 24.59 -3.91
CA LEU A 453 14.04 23.27 -3.98
C LEU A 453 14.81 22.31 -3.06
N ILE A 454 14.08 21.44 -2.36
CA ILE A 454 14.60 20.38 -1.51
C ILE A 454 13.88 19.09 -1.91
N SER A 455 14.60 18.13 -2.49
CA SER A 455 14.10 16.78 -2.71
C SER A 455 13.74 16.13 -1.38
N SER A 456 12.61 15.44 -1.30
CA SER A 456 12.12 14.84 -0.05
C SER A 456 11.23 13.64 -0.32
N ILE A 457 11.15 12.73 0.65
CA ILE A 457 10.18 11.64 0.64
C ILE A 457 9.05 12.01 1.61
N LYS A 458 7.80 11.98 1.13
CA LYS A 458 6.62 11.98 2.01
C LYS A 458 6.46 10.56 2.56
N ASP A 459 6.63 10.38 3.86
CA ASP A 459 6.54 9.11 4.58
C ASP A 459 5.22 9.08 5.39
N ASP A 460 4.25 8.31 4.88
CA ASP A 460 2.90 8.18 5.43
C ASP A 460 2.78 7.01 6.44
N ARG A 461 3.90 6.46 6.92
CA ARG A 461 3.86 5.42 7.97
C ARG A 461 3.36 5.94 9.32
N LYS A 462 3.33 7.25 9.51
CA LYS A 462 2.80 7.95 10.70
C LYS A 462 1.73 8.95 10.26
N SER A 463 0.81 9.26 11.17
CA SER A 463 -0.16 10.34 11.00
C SER A 463 0.16 11.47 12.00
N PRO A 464 0.33 12.74 11.55
CA PRO A 464 0.39 13.17 10.15
C PRO A 464 1.66 12.67 9.44
N ALA A 465 1.59 12.66 8.10
CA ALA A 465 2.71 12.36 7.20
C ALA A 465 3.96 13.19 7.51
N GLN A 466 5.15 12.61 7.32
CA GLN A 466 6.43 13.29 7.54
C GLN A 466 7.19 13.47 6.23
N TRP A 467 7.68 14.68 5.95
CA TRP A 467 8.59 14.92 4.82
C TRP A 467 10.04 14.76 5.30
N VAL A 468 10.73 13.75 4.80
CA VAL A 468 12.07 13.34 5.25
C VAL A 468 13.11 13.42 4.14
N ASP A 469 14.38 13.44 4.54
CA ASP A 469 15.51 13.40 3.60
C ASP A 469 15.55 12.04 2.88
N PRO A 470 15.69 11.97 1.54
CA PRO A 470 15.71 10.71 0.81
C PRO A 470 16.84 9.75 1.21
N SER A 471 17.95 10.26 1.77
CA SER A 471 19.05 9.43 2.28
C SER A 471 18.75 8.76 3.63
N SER A 472 17.71 9.19 4.35
CA SER A 472 17.28 8.62 5.62
C SER A 472 16.47 7.32 5.49
N ILE A 473 16.08 6.95 4.26
CA ILE A 473 15.31 5.74 3.97
C ILE A 473 16.02 4.93 2.87
N SER A 474 16.17 3.63 3.11
CA SER A 474 16.39 2.64 2.05
C SER A 474 15.16 1.74 1.92
N PHE A 475 14.87 1.24 0.72
CA PHE A 475 13.72 0.38 0.44
C PHE A 475 14.16 -1.08 0.28
N GLY A 476 13.60 -1.99 1.09
CA GLY A 476 13.89 -3.42 1.03
C GLY A 476 12.90 -4.14 0.12
N LEU A 477 13.37 -4.78 -0.94
CA LEU A 477 12.57 -5.60 -1.85
C LEU A 477 12.89 -7.08 -1.66
N GLY A 478 12.31 -7.67 -0.61
CA GLY A 478 12.43 -9.10 -0.30
C GLY A 478 11.58 -9.99 -1.22
N ASN A 479 11.36 -11.24 -0.82
CA ASN A 479 10.64 -12.24 -1.63
C ASN A 479 9.20 -11.83 -2.02
N ALA A 480 8.51 -11.01 -1.22
CA ALA A 480 7.17 -10.50 -1.55
C ALA A 480 7.15 -9.58 -2.79
N ALA A 481 8.28 -8.95 -3.12
CA ALA A 481 8.43 -8.14 -4.33
C ALA A 481 8.88 -8.98 -5.55
N LYS A 482 9.23 -10.26 -5.37
CA LYS A 482 9.78 -11.11 -6.43
C LYS A 482 8.67 -11.62 -7.35
N ALA A 483 8.83 -11.43 -8.66
CA ALA A 483 7.90 -11.86 -9.69
C ALA A 483 8.64 -12.44 -10.91
N LYS A 484 7.89 -13.01 -11.85
CA LYS A 484 8.40 -13.40 -13.18
C LYS A 484 8.15 -12.28 -14.18
N ALA A 485 9.17 -11.91 -14.96
CA ALA A 485 9.02 -10.92 -16.02
C ALA A 485 7.97 -11.39 -17.06
N PRO A 486 6.95 -10.58 -17.39
CA PRO A 486 6.05 -10.85 -18.49
C PRO A 486 6.70 -10.48 -19.82
N ALA A 487 6.06 -10.86 -20.93
CA ALA A 487 6.38 -10.29 -22.24
C ALA A 487 5.98 -8.80 -22.29
N GLY A 488 6.79 -7.93 -22.90
CA GLY A 488 6.57 -6.48 -23.01
C GLY A 488 7.42 -5.61 -22.07
N ILE A 489 8.27 -6.22 -21.22
CA ILE A 489 9.26 -5.50 -20.39
C ILE A 489 10.73 -5.86 -20.70
N GLU A 490 11.00 -6.36 -21.90
CA GLU A 490 12.32 -6.89 -22.34
C GLU A 490 13.44 -5.83 -22.27
N PHE A 491 13.09 -4.54 -22.30
CA PHE A 491 14.01 -3.44 -22.06
C PHE A 491 14.58 -3.38 -20.62
N ILE A 492 14.01 -4.17 -19.70
CA ILE A 492 14.47 -4.37 -18.32
C ILE A 492 14.98 -5.80 -18.15
N ALA A 493 14.18 -6.81 -18.49
CA ALA A 493 14.55 -8.22 -18.32
C ALA A 493 13.79 -9.12 -19.30
N PRO A 494 14.38 -10.23 -19.80
CA PRO A 494 13.70 -11.18 -20.67
C PRO A 494 12.46 -11.80 -20.02
N ALA A 495 11.41 -12.07 -20.79
CA ALA A 495 10.22 -12.77 -20.31
C ALA A 495 10.59 -14.10 -19.62
N GLY A 496 9.95 -14.39 -18.48
CA GLY A 496 10.21 -15.57 -17.65
C GLY A 496 11.39 -15.43 -16.65
N SER A 497 12.21 -14.37 -16.75
CA SER A 497 13.27 -14.12 -15.77
C SER A 497 12.70 -13.73 -14.40
N ASP A 498 13.48 -13.93 -13.34
CA ASP A 498 13.15 -13.32 -12.04
C ASP A 498 13.35 -11.81 -12.10
N VAL A 499 12.41 -11.06 -11.52
CA VAL A 499 12.47 -9.61 -11.30
C VAL A 499 11.96 -9.27 -9.92
N TRP A 500 12.29 -8.08 -9.42
CA TRP A 500 11.72 -7.51 -8.19
C TRP A 500 10.96 -6.24 -8.53
N MET A 501 9.76 -6.10 -7.98
CA MET A 501 8.79 -5.12 -8.41
C MET A 501 8.18 -4.34 -7.24
N ILE A 502 8.01 -3.04 -7.45
CA ILE A 502 7.02 -2.22 -6.75
C ILE A 502 5.93 -1.92 -7.78
N GLY A 503 4.72 -2.40 -7.56
CA GLY A 503 3.60 -2.19 -8.48
C GLY A 503 2.93 -0.83 -8.31
N SER A 504 2.21 -0.38 -9.33
CA SER A 504 1.30 0.77 -9.23
C SER A 504 0.19 0.55 -8.19
N THR A 505 -0.15 -0.71 -7.89
CA THR A 505 -1.06 -1.12 -6.81
C THR A 505 -0.25 -1.52 -5.57
N GLN A 506 -0.65 -1.07 -4.38
CA GLN A 506 0.03 -1.42 -3.13
C GLN A 506 -0.06 -2.93 -2.83
N ALA A 507 1.07 -3.55 -2.48
CA ALA A 507 1.16 -4.96 -2.10
C ALA A 507 1.63 -5.12 -0.64
N PRO A 508 1.15 -6.12 0.12
CA PRO A 508 1.68 -6.44 1.44
C PRO A 508 3.16 -6.77 1.40
N SER A 509 3.93 -6.30 2.39
CA SER A 509 5.38 -6.53 2.49
C SER A 509 6.20 -6.07 1.28
N VAL A 510 5.68 -5.09 0.53
CA VAL A 510 6.41 -4.31 -0.48
C VAL A 510 6.28 -2.82 -0.11
N PRO A 511 7.37 -2.03 -0.11
CA PRO A 511 7.26 -0.58 0.07
C PRO A 511 6.63 0.05 -1.18
N TRP A 512 5.57 0.84 -1.01
CA TRP A 512 4.87 1.45 -2.13
C TRP A 512 5.44 2.84 -2.39
N VAL A 513 6.20 2.96 -3.49
CA VAL A 513 7.05 4.12 -3.79
C VAL A 513 6.49 4.88 -4.99
N GLY A 514 5.84 6.01 -4.70
CA GLY A 514 5.23 6.90 -5.67
C GLY A 514 6.02 8.19 -5.88
N ALA A 515 5.35 9.17 -6.44
CA ALA A 515 5.84 10.53 -6.59
C ALA A 515 4.74 11.55 -6.33
N ASN A 516 5.12 12.73 -5.82
CA ASN A 516 4.18 13.72 -5.29
C ASN A 516 4.63 15.15 -5.59
N SER A 517 3.73 15.96 -6.14
CA SER A 517 3.89 17.40 -6.40
C SER A 517 2.93 18.28 -5.58
N MET A 518 2.22 17.69 -4.62
CA MET A 518 1.16 18.31 -3.81
C MET A 518 1.66 19.04 -2.57
N HIS A 519 2.98 19.07 -2.30
CA HIS A 519 3.48 19.77 -1.11
C HIS A 519 3.04 21.26 -1.15
N PRO A 520 2.43 21.81 -0.08
CA PRO A 520 1.86 23.15 -0.12
C PRO A 520 2.83 24.23 -0.59
N SER A 521 4.11 24.14 -0.22
CA SER A 521 5.10 25.13 -0.67
C SER A 521 5.52 24.98 -2.15
N ILE A 522 5.32 23.82 -2.79
CA ILE A 522 5.45 23.69 -4.25
C ILE A 522 4.30 24.45 -4.91
N ILE A 523 3.05 24.09 -4.60
CA ILE A 523 1.84 24.74 -5.13
C ILE A 523 1.86 26.27 -4.92
N GLN A 524 2.35 26.73 -3.77
CA GLN A 524 2.42 28.16 -3.44
C GLN A 524 3.52 28.92 -4.19
N ASN A 525 4.70 28.34 -4.42
CA ASN A 525 5.88 29.05 -4.93
C ASN A 525 6.29 28.72 -6.37
N THR A 526 5.76 27.64 -6.96
CA THR A 526 6.13 27.14 -8.30
C THR A 526 4.91 27.03 -9.22
N THR A 527 5.10 26.60 -10.47
CA THR A 527 4.01 26.20 -11.38
C THR A 527 3.31 24.90 -10.96
N GLY A 528 3.72 24.28 -9.84
CA GLY A 528 3.18 23.03 -9.31
C GLY A 528 3.85 21.78 -9.88
N GLU A 529 4.25 21.79 -11.15
CA GLU A 529 4.87 20.64 -11.82
C GLU A 529 6.27 20.29 -11.27
N ILE A 530 6.61 18.99 -11.26
CA ILE A 530 7.95 18.49 -10.90
C ILE A 530 8.47 17.55 -11.99
N THR A 531 9.53 17.95 -12.69
CA THR A 531 10.25 17.09 -13.62
C THR A 531 11.30 16.26 -12.88
N GLN A 532 11.14 14.93 -12.91
CA GLN A 532 12.13 13.96 -12.43
C GLN A 532 13.00 13.48 -13.59
N THR A 533 14.33 13.47 -13.41
CA THR A 533 15.30 12.98 -14.40
C THR A 533 16.30 12.03 -13.72
N LEU A 534 16.49 10.83 -14.27
CA LEU A 534 17.51 9.90 -13.75
C LEU A 534 18.91 10.35 -14.19
N VAL A 535 19.73 10.81 -13.25
CA VAL A 535 21.07 11.36 -13.50
C VAL A 535 22.15 10.28 -13.51
N SER A 536 22.03 9.28 -12.63
CA SER A 536 22.92 8.11 -12.61
C SER A 536 22.28 6.96 -11.84
N ALA A 537 22.54 5.73 -12.28
CA ALA A 537 22.17 4.52 -11.58
C ALA A 537 23.43 3.68 -11.32
N SER A 538 23.51 3.10 -10.13
CA SER A 538 24.47 2.06 -9.77
C SER A 538 23.68 0.86 -9.25
N GLY A 539 24.05 -0.35 -9.67
CA GLY A 539 23.41 -1.61 -9.27
C GLY A 539 23.79 -2.76 -10.22
N PRO A 540 23.53 -4.02 -9.84
CA PRO A 540 23.97 -5.20 -10.60
C PRO A 540 23.07 -5.55 -11.81
N GLY A 541 21.87 -4.97 -11.89
CA GLY A 541 20.88 -5.23 -12.93
C GLY A 541 20.29 -3.95 -13.52
N ASN A 542 19.37 -4.14 -14.46
CA ASN A 542 18.62 -3.05 -15.06
C ASN A 542 17.54 -2.57 -14.07
N VAL A 543 17.18 -1.29 -14.14
CA VAL A 543 15.95 -0.76 -13.53
C VAL A 543 15.13 -0.04 -14.58
N GLY A 544 13.80 -0.16 -14.50
CA GLY A 544 12.87 0.67 -15.26
C GLY A 544 11.73 1.16 -14.39
N VAL A 545 11.31 2.40 -14.63
CA VAL A 545 10.17 3.05 -13.98
C VAL A 545 9.18 3.51 -15.04
N PHE A 546 7.92 3.14 -14.90
CA PHE A 546 6.89 3.40 -15.91
C PHE A 546 5.47 3.41 -15.32
N THR A 547 4.57 4.24 -15.86
CA THR A 547 3.14 4.11 -15.53
C THR A 547 2.60 2.79 -16.06
N SER A 548 1.56 2.27 -15.41
CA SER A 548 0.80 1.15 -15.96
C SER A 548 0.27 1.47 -17.36
N GLY A 549 0.42 0.52 -18.28
CA GLY A 549 -0.22 0.57 -19.60
C GLY A 549 -1.70 0.21 -19.52
N ASN A 550 -2.45 0.43 -20.60
CA ASN A 550 -3.89 0.18 -20.62
C ASN A 550 -4.22 -1.07 -21.46
N PHE A 551 -5.32 -1.74 -21.11
CA PHE A 551 -5.93 -2.83 -21.89
C PHE A 551 -4.97 -3.94 -22.35
N GLY A 552 -4.16 -4.45 -21.42
CA GLY A 552 -3.19 -5.52 -21.70
C GLY A 552 -1.79 -5.03 -22.07
N GLN A 553 -1.61 -3.74 -22.36
CA GLN A 553 -0.28 -3.14 -22.33
C GLN A 553 0.21 -3.04 -20.88
N ILE A 554 1.41 -3.55 -20.63
CA ILE A 554 2.03 -3.55 -19.29
C ILE A 554 2.65 -2.20 -18.99
N VAL A 555 3.30 -1.62 -20.01
CA VAL A 555 4.06 -0.39 -19.95
C VAL A 555 3.24 0.72 -20.61
N GLY A 556 2.92 1.75 -19.85
CA GLY A 556 2.39 3.01 -20.34
C GLY A 556 3.53 3.98 -20.65
N GLN A 557 3.55 5.13 -19.97
CA GLN A 557 4.64 6.09 -20.11
C GLN A 557 5.88 5.61 -19.35
N LYS A 558 7.00 5.43 -20.07
CA LYS A 558 8.32 5.19 -19.44
C LYS A 558 8.84 6.49 -18.84
N TRP A 559 9.12 6.49 -17.55
CA TRP A 559 9.65 7.66 -16.84
C TRP A 559 11.15 7.76 -17.02
N TYR A 560 11.85 6.71 -16.59
CA TYR A 560 13.29 6.57 -16.75
C TYR A 560 13.70 5.12 -16.56
N SER A 561 14.84 4.76 -17.14
CA SER A 561 15.45 3.44 -16.98
C SER A 561 16.96 3.54 -16.93
N SER A 562 17.58 2.49 -16.42
CA SER A 562 18.99 2.25 -16.65
C SER A 562 19.21 0.82 -17.11
N THR A 563 20.02 0.65 -18.15
CA THR A 563 20.69 -0.64 -18.34
C THR A 563 21.88 -0.67 -17.40
N ALA A 564 22.08 -1.78 -16.70
CA ALA A 564 23.32 -2.04 -16.01
C ALA A 564 24.49 -1.81 -16.97
N GLY A 565 25.55 -1.19 -16.46
CA GLY A 565 26.86 -1.43 -17.07
C GLY A 565 27.20 -2.91 -16.93
N SER A 566 28.30 -3.33 -17.55
CA SER A 566 29.01 -4.54 -17.14
C SER A 566 29.64 -4.32 -15.75
N GLY A 567 28.82 -4.11 -14.73
CA GLY A 567 29.19 -4.05 -13.32
C GLY A 567 29.57 -5.45 -12.88
N SER A 568 30.81 -5.81 -13.21
CA SER A 568 31.42 -7.10 -12.90
C SER A 568 31.49 -7.33 -11.40
N SER A 569 31.19 -8.57 -10.98
CA SER A 569 31.50 -9.07 -9.63
C SER A 569 33.02 -9.05 -9.35
N VAL A 570 33.83 -9.16 -10.40
CA VAL A 570 35.29 -9.05 -10.35
C VAL A 570 35.68 -7.59 -10.57
N SER A 571 36.27 -6.96 -9.56
CA SER A 571 36.78 -5.58 -9.64
C SER A 571 38.30 -5.55 -9.76
N ALA A 572 38.84 -4.53 -10.43
CA ALA A 572 40.28 -4.37 -10.63
C ALA A 572 40.95 -3.62 -9.45
N ALA A 573 41.90 -4.28 -8.80
CA ALA A 573 42.84 -3.69 -7.85
C ALA A 573 44.08 -3.14 -8.57
N LYS A 574 44.81 -2.23 -7.92
CA LYS A 574 45.98 -1.55 -8.51
C LYS A 574 47.18 -2.49 -8.67
N ASP A 575 47.35 -3.39 -7.71
CA ASP A 575 48.48 -4.32 -7.59
C ASP A 575 48.10 -5.48 -6.65
N ARG A 576 48.97 -6.49 -6.54
CA ARG A 576 48.77 -7.63 -5.60
C ARG A 576 48.62 -7.19 -4.14
N LYS A 577 49.26 -6.09 -3.72
CA LYS A 577 49.25 -5.62 -2.33
C LYS A 577 47.90 -5.00 -1.93
N SER A 578 47.12 -4.55 -2.91
CA SER A 578 45.79 -3.97 -2.76
C SER A 578 44.65 -4.90 -3.17
N ALA A 579 44.95 -6.03 -3.81
CA ALA A 579 43.97 -7.01 -4.26
C ALA A 579 43.44 -7.88 -3.12
N LYS A 580 42.11 -7.86 -2.95
CA LYS A 580 41.36 -8.78 -2.07
C LYS A 580 40.86 -10.00 -2.84
N ILE A 581 40.41 -11.02 -2.11
CA ILE A 581 39.70 -12.18 -2.67
C ILE A 581 38.57 -11.72 -3.60
N GLY A 582 38.55 -12.27 -4.81
CA GLY A 582 37.64 -11.91 -5.90
C GLY A 582 38.04 -10.68 -6.73
N GLN A 583 39.24 -10.12 -6.52
CA GLN A 583 39.75 -9.00 -7.31
C GLN A 583 40.84 -9.40 -8.28
N ILE A 584 40.79 -8.82 -9.48
CA ILE A 584 41.87 -8.91 -10.46
C ILE A 584 42.91 -7.83 -10.20
N PHE A 585 44.18 -8.16 -10.38
CA PHE A 585 45.27 -7.20 -10.50
C PHE A 585 46.13 -7.55 -11.71
N LYS A 586 46.90 -6.58 -12.20
CA LYS A 586 47.89 -6.83 -13.25
C LYS A 586 49.25 -7.11 -12.59
N ASP A 587 49.83 -8.27 -12.86
CA ASP A 587 51.28 -8.46 -12.68
C ASP A 587 52.00 -8.18 -14.01
N GLY A 588 53.33 -8.17 -14.00
CA GLY A 588 54.12 -7.85 -15.21
C GLY A 588 53.96 -8.85 -16.37
N LYS A 589 53.23 -9.96 -16.18
CA LYS A 589 53.05 -11.05 -17.15
C LYS A 589 51.59 -11.20 -17.59
N GLY A 590 50.61 -10.70 -16.84
CA GLY A 590 49.20 -10.80 -17.21
C GLY A 590 48.24 -10.23 -16.16
N TYR A 591 46.95 -10.56 -16.31
CA TYR A 591 45.96 -10.33 -15.26
C TYR A 591 45.87 -11.58 -14.40
N LYS A 592 45.97 -11.40 -13.08
CA LYS A 592 45.79 -12.44 -12.08
C LYS A 592 44.57 -12.12 -11.24
N ILE A 593 43.92 -13.14 -10.69
CA ILE A 593 42.86 -13.00 -9.68
C ILE A 593 43.32 -13.61 -8.36
N VAL A 594 42.93 -12.99 -7.25
CA VAL A 594 43.03 -13.57 -5.91
C VAL A 594 41.77 -14.42 -5.70
N ASP A 595 41.93 -15.74 -5.68
CA ASP A 595 40.86 -16.73 -5.60
C ASP A 595 40.96 -17.53 -4.29
N LEU A 596 39.94 -18.34 -3.98
CA LEU A 596 39.97 -19.33 -2.91
C LEU A 596 39.91 -20.72 -3.52
N LYS A 597 40.73 -21.63 -3.00
CA LYS A 597 40.63 -23.05 -3.31
C LYS A 597 40.31 -23.83 -2.04
N GLY A 598 39.27 -24.66 -2.09
CA GLY A 598 38.94 -25.58 -1.01
C GLY A 598 39.88 -26.77 -0.98
N LYS A 599 40.36 -27.11 0.23
CA LYS A 599 41.16 -28.30 0.50
C LYS A 599 40.62 -29.08 1.70
N THR A 600 40.47 -30.38 1.57
CA THR A 600 40.21 -31.29 2.70
C THR A 600 41.49 -31.56 3.49
N GLU A 601 41.38 -32.16 4.68
CA GLU A 601 42.52 -32.47 5.56
C GLU A 601 43.55 -33.43 4.93
N ASP A 602 43.10 -34.35 4.06
CA ASP A 602 43.95 -35.24 3.25
C ASP A 602 44.50 -34.57 1.98
N GLY A 603 44.21 -33.28 1.77
CA GLY A 603 44.75 -32.46 0.69
C GLY A 603 44.04 -32.63 -0.66
N ALA A 604 42.90 -33.31 -0.73
CA ALA A 604 42.07 -33.34 -1.93
C ALA A 604 41.42 -31.97 -2.20
N ASP A 605 41.07 -31.71 -3.45
CA ASP A 605 40.30 -30.51 -3.81
C ASP A 605 38.83 -30.69 -3.40
N CYS A 606 38.21 -29.64 -2.85
CA CYS A 606 36.80 -29.63 -2.48
C CYS A 606 36.14 -28.29 -2.82
N ASP A 607 34.83 -28.32 -3.08
CA ASP A 607 34.04 -27.13 -3.36
C ASP A 607 33.72 -26.40 -2.05
N LEU A 608 33.91 -25.08 -2.06
CA LEU A 608 33.59 -24.21 -0.93
C LEU A 608 32.13 -23.75 -1.02
N SER A 609 31.43 -23.73 0.11
CA SER A 609 30.11 -23.09 0.20
C SER A 609 30.20 -21.57 0.09
N ALA A 610 29.07 -20.92 -0.21
CA ALA A 610 29.01 -19.47 -0.26
C ALA A 610 29.37 -18.81 1.09
N ASP A 611 29.01 -19.46 2.20
CA ASP A 611 29.35 -19.02 3.55
C ASP A 611 30.85 -19.16 3.83
N GLN A 612 31.46 -20.31 3.48
CA GLN A 612 32.90 -20.53 3.65
C GLN A 612 33.75 -19.52 2.85
N ILE A 613 33.28 -19.10 1.67
CA ILE A 613 33.95 -18.04 0.89
C ILE A 613 33.87 -16.68 1.59
N VAL A 614 32.75 -16.35 2.23
CA VAL A 614 32.58 -15.09 2.97
C VAL A 614 33.37 -15.11 4.28
N GLU A 615 33.35 -16.22 5.02
CA GLU A 615 34.15 -16.42 6.24
C GLU A 615 35.66 -16.30 5.95
N ALA A 616 36.12 -16.80 4.81
CA ALA A 616 37.49 -16.64 4.32
C ALA A 616 37.85 -15.21 3.85
N GLY A 617 36.91 -14.26 3.89
CA GLY A 617 37.13 -12.85 3.53
C GLY A 617 36.78 -12.49 2.09
N GLY A 618 36.15 -13.40 1.33
CA GLY A 618 35.52 -13.09 0.06
C GLY A 618 34.27 -12.21 0.21
N SER A 619 33.87 -11.52 -0.86
CA SER A 619 32.60 -10.79 -0.87
C SER A 619 31.43 -11.74 -1.17
N ALA A 620 30.22 -11.39 -0.73
CA ALA A 620 29.01 -12.17 -1.04
C ALA A 620 28.72 -12.26 -2.55
N ASP A 621 29.06 -11.21 -3.32
CA ASP A 621 28.98 -11.21 -4.78
C ASP A 621 30.03 -12.15 -5.40
N TYR A 622 31.20 -12.27 -4.77
CA TYR A 622 32.24 -13.23 -5.19
C TYR A 622 31.84 -14.67 -4.90
N ALA A 623 31.42 -14.95 -3.66
CA ALA A 623 30.88 -16.25 -3.24
C ALA A 623 29.85 -16.77 -4.22
N LYS A 624 28.85 -15.93 -4.54
CA LYS A 624 27.81 -16.24 -5.51
C LYS A 624 28.30 -16.42 -6.94
N SER A 625 29.39 -15.77 -7.35
CA SER A 625 29.98 -15.98 -8.68
C SER A 625 30.75 -17.29 -8.80
N VAL A 626 31.24 -17.84 -7.68
CA VAL A 626 31.97 -19.12 -7.63
C VAL A 626 31.00 -20.29 -7.44
N THR A 627 30.02 -20.18 -6.55
CA THR A 627 29.12 -21.30 -6.18
C THR A 627 27.76 -21.28 -6.87
N GLY A 628 27.35 -20.13 -7.43
CA GLY A 628 25.97 -19.88 -7.90
C GLY A 628 25.00 -19.45 -6.79
N ASP A 629 25.30 -19.78 -5.53
CA ASP A 629 24.45 -19.58 -4.36
C ASP A 629 24.80 -18.32 -3.55
N ALA A 630 23.80 -17.74 -2.89
CA ALA A 630 24.04 -16.65 -1.94
C ALA A 630 24.38 -17.22 -0.55
N PRO A 631 25.27 -16.57 0.23
CA PRO A 631 25.52 -16.96 1.61
C PRO A 631 24.24 -16.91 2.46
N ALA A 632 24.09 -17.83 3.40
CA ALA A 632 23.00 -17.85 4.35
C ALA A 632 23.05 -16.59 5.23
N GLY A 633 21.93 -15.88 5.34
CA GLY A 633 21.87 -14.54 5.96
C GLY A 633 22.07 -14.52 7.47
N GLY A 634 23.31 -14.70 7.94
CA GLY A 634 23.75 -14.46 9.32
C GLY A 634 24.43 -13.09 9.46
N SER A 635 24.11 -12.35 10.53
CA SER A 635 24.88 -11.14 10.88
C SER A 635 26.27 -11.53 11.37
N ALA A 636 27.31 -10.83 10.95
CA ALA A 636 28.69 -11.02 11.41
C ALA A 636 28.91 -10.50 12.86
N SER A 637 27.99 -10.83 13.76
CA SER A 637 27.91 -10.41 15.16
C SER A 637 27.84 -11.60 16.12
N ASP A 638 27.38 -12.77 15.64
CA ASP A 638 27.03 -13.94 16.45
C ASP A 638 27.85 -15.19 16.09
N LEU A 639 29.17 -15.12 16.22
CA LEU A 639 30.02 -16.31 16.34
C LEU A 639 30.91 -16.24 17.60
N PRO A 640 31.08 -17.36 18.33
CA PRO A 640 31.71 -17.34 19.64
C PRO A 640 33.22 -17.12 19.55
N ARG A 641 33.75 -16.24 20.39
CA ARG A 641 35.19 -16.18 20.64
C ARG A 641 35.62 -17.44 21.38
N THR A 642 36.34 -18.33 20.70
CA THR A 642 37.02 -19.48 21.31
C THR A 642 38.20 -18.99 22.17
N GLY A 643 37.91 -18.63 23.41
CA GLY A 643 38.91 -18.45 24.47
C GLY A 643 38.92 -19.71 25.34
N ALA A 644 40.10 -20.32 25.51
CA ALA A 644 40.26 -21.53 26.30
C ALA A 644 39.82 -21.30 27.76
N GLU A 645 39.11 -22.29 28.33
CA GLU A 645 38.78 -22.28 29.75
C GLU A 645 40.04 -22.39 30.60
N VAL A 646 40.23 -21.43 31.51
CA VAL A 646 41.09 -21.61 32.70
C VAL A 646 40.21 -21.41 33.91
N THR A 647 39.95 -22.50 34.62
CA THR A 647 39.20 -22.53 35.86
C THR A 647 39.97 -21.84 37.00
N GLY A 648 39.30 -20.96 37.74
CA GLY A 648 39.90 -20.27 38.90
C GLY A 648 38.88 -19.44 39.69
N LEU A 649 38.49 -19.92 40.86
CA LEU A 649 37.53 -19.24 41.75
C LEU A 649 38.17 -18.09 42.55
N ALA A 650 37.36 -17.05 42.78
CA ALA A 650 37.30 -16.18 43.97
C ALA A 650 38.53 -15.35 44.41
N GLY A 651 38.31 -14.05 44.70
CA GLY A 651 39.30 -13.21 45.41
C GLY A 651 39.05 -11.70 45.33
N THR A 652 38.21 -11.15 46.20
CA THR A 652 37.99 -9.69 46.36
C THR A 652 39.09 -8.98 47.15
N ALA A 653 39.67 -7.90 46.61
CA ALA A 653 40.17 -6.68 47.30
C ALA A 653 40.70 -5.70 46.23
N ALA A 654 40.20 -4.48 46.03
CA ALA A 654 40.19 -3.30 46.92
C ALA A 654 41.50 -2.45 46.90
N ALA A 655 41.44 -1.34 46.15
CA ALA A 655 42.13 -0.05 46.31
C ALA A 655 43.67 0.04 46.45
N LEU A 656 44.28 0.88 45.58
CA LEU A 656 44.81 2.19 46.03
C LEU A 656 45.02 3.16 44.85
N ILE A 657 44.97 4.47 45.14
CA ILE A 657 45.31 5.59 44.24
C ILE A 657 46.66 6.17 44.69
N ILE A 658 47.62 6.39 43.77
CA ILE A 658 48.67 7.41 43.90
C ILE A 658 48.86 8.13 42.55
N VAL A 659 49.23 9.41 42.63
CA VAL A 659 49.29 10.40 41.53
C VAL A 659 50.73 10.81 41.22
N GLY A 660 51.00 11.12 39.94
CA GLY A 660 52.12 11.97 39.48
C GLY A 660 53.32 11.24 38.87
N ALA A 661 54.19 11.86 38.06
CA ALA A 661 54.11 13.16 37.36
C ALA A 661 55.22 13.24 36.27
N GLY A 662 55.00 14.01 35.20
CA GLY A 662 56.04 14.31 34.18
C GLY A 662 56.39 13.15 33.21
N THR A 663 57.04 13.37 32.06
CA THR A 663 57.59 14.61 31.47
C THR A 663 57.48 14.55 29.93
N ALA A 664 57.61 15.70 29.26
CA ALA A 664 57.28 15.88 27.84
C ALA A 664 58.25 15.22 26.83
N VAL A 665 57.72 14.91 25.64
CA VAL A 665 58.49 14.84 24.37
C VAL A 665 57.72 15.57 23.28
N ALA A 666 58.36 16.53 22.60
CA ALA A 666 57.79 17.24 21.46
C ALA A 666 58.84 17.59 20.40
N ARG A 667 58.53 17.26 19.13
CA ARG A 667 59.22 17.65 17.87
C ARG A 667 60.62 17.03 17.68
N ARG A 668 61.00 16.56 16.48
CA ARG A 668 60.98 17.30 15.21
C ARG A 668 60.76 16.43 13.95
N ARG A 669 60.43 17.12 12.85
CA ARG A 669 60.49 16.70 11.45
C ARG A 669 61.88 16.98 10.84
N PHE A 670 62.01 16.64 9.55
CA PHE A 670 63.15 16.73 8.62
C PHE A 670 64.03 15.47 8.62
N GLN A 671 64.42 14.94 7.46
CA GLN A 671 64.20 15.44 6.08
C GLN A 671 62.99 14.82 5.38
#